data_AF-A0A2R8ATV1-F1
#
_entry.id   AF-A0A2R8ATV1-F1
#
_cell.length_a   1.000
_cell.length_b   1.000
_cell.length_c   1.000
_cell.angle_alpha   90.00
_cell.angle_beta   90.00
_cell.angle_gamma   90.00
#
_symmetry.space_group_name_H-M   'P 1'
#
loop_
_entity.id
_entity.type
_entity.pdbx_description
1 polymer ?
#
loop_
_entity_poly.entity_id
_entity_poly.type
_entity_poly.pdbx_seq_one_letter_code
_entity_poly.pdbx_strand_id
1 'polypeptide(L)'
;MFSVDWGRWADDPAHSADTFDSPIDGSALLTAQRSPKSAPREMIGSIKADHWLAKGYAARSGTALLPGTAYVSLAAQAMIADGATGPFKLSDLLALRPFLLPAGQDRGIKLHLTKRDDGTALDILASDRWNGEPCHVLTAQTTLAPIPAHERPAGLDIAAIAERCPKAETPALMQTAHLAYGDRWYAPATTLFGEGEALAQFITPEQAANDQGYGLHPAVLDSAMGWALALIDGYSEADFWAPTSCSELRIHGPLPTTFYSWVRIADAASASEDSARFDITLSDETGAVCIEIRGYTLKRFDNVADLLNAPAPDRADVRMDVPEPTIPTAEERYQEALSAVGLTSAEGASAFMRALATNLPNVVVSSVDPASLAAHEAARVPDAPQATADDAEGAATRAMPENDIEARLLAFWEQLLGLPDIGVEDSFFDLGGHSLIAVRLFALIRKTYKVEFPISVLFSAPTIRACADLIAKRIGSDGDAGDGVDQANLKHVVAMHDGAPGPGTPFFLVAGCFGNVLNLRHLGHLLGGDRPFYGMQAKGLFGGEEPHQTFEDTARDYIAEMKQVQPQGPYMIGGFSGGGVTAYEIAQQLKAMGEEATVTVILDSALPRRRPLKAIDRVMIQLQEIRRKGIAYPYIWIRNRIRWELTKHRGTFEAAETEHQFHNAEVEAGWENAASVYDVQPYDGRVLVFRPPMTAHWTVAGGRMVDHQRSYVFHDNDWGQYAANIEVHEVPGDHDTIVLEPNVRVLAAIMGEILNEADASLQKGSPFRPSSHHQAAQ
;
A
#
# COMPACT_ATOMS: atom_id res chain seq x y z
N MET A 1 31.64 35.37 -9.44
CA MET A 1 31.26 33.97 -9.12
C MET A 1 30.12 33.59 -10.04
N PHE A 2 30.19 32.45 -10.70
CA PHE A 2 29.23 32.04 -11.74
C PHE A 2 28.50 30.79 -11.25
N SER A 3 27.22 30.89 -10.91
CA SER A 3 26.38 29.74 -10.53
C SER A 3 25.26 29.58 -11.55
N VAL A 4 25.19 28.40 -12.15
CA VAL A 4 24.09 28.01 -13.04
C VAL A 4 23.42 26.81 -12.39
N ASP A 5 22.13 26.95 -12.14
CA ASP A 5 21.31 25.88 -11.59
C ASP A 5 21.00 24.86 -12.71
N TRP A 6 21.81 23.80 -12.79
CA TRP A 6 21.62 22.74 -13.77
C TRP A 6 20.70 21.64 -13.21
N GLY A 7 19.40 21.91 -13.18
CA GLY A 7 18.35 20.90 -13.04
C GLY A 7 18.25 20.00 -14.29
N ARG A 8 19.03 18.91 -14.27
CA ARG A 8 19.22 17.75 -15.19
C ARG A 8 18.73 17.70 -16.66
N TRP A 9 19.62 17.01 -17.42
CA TRP A 9 19.62 16.54 -18.81
C TRP A 9 18.30 15.92 -19.31
N ALA A 10 17.75 16.50 -20.39
CA ALA A 10 16.57 16.01 -21.12
C ALA A 10 16.86 15.63 -22.59
N ASP A 11 18.12 15.41 -22.97
CA ASP A 11 18.51 15.02 -24.34
C ASP A 11 18.69 13.49 -24.50
N ASP A 12 17.80 12.69 -23.91
CA ASP A 12 17.62 11.28 -24.30
C ASP A 12 16.32 11.19 -25.13
N PRO A 13 16.31 10.60 -26.34
CA PRO A 13 15.15 10.59 -27.24
C PRO A 13 13.86 9.91 -26.73
N ALA A 14 13.79 9.53 -25.45
CA ALA A 14 12.65 8.89 -24.79
C ALA A 14 11.47 9.85 -24.48
N HIS A 15 11.49 11.09 -24.97
CA HIS A 15 10.54 12.14 -24.59
C HIS A 15 9.71 12.73 -25.74
N SER A 16 9.15 11.89 -26.61
CA SER A 16 7.90 12.21 -27.31
C SER A 16 6.74 11.37 -26.77
N ALA A 17 5.56 11.96 -26.64
CA ALA A 17 4.33 11.29 -26.26
C ALA A 17 4.00 10.16 -27.25
N ASP A 18 3.71 8.96 -26.73
CA ASP A 18 2.66 8.04 -27.18
C ASP A 18 2.83 6.72 -26.39
N THR A 19 1.74 6.16 -25.87
CA THR A 19 1.72 4.74 -25.45
C THR A 19 2.08 3.89 -26.66
N PHE A 20 3.25 3.25 -26.64
CA PHE A 20 3.64 2.29 -27.67
C PHE A 20 3.19 0.89 -27.27
N ASP A 21 2.36 0.26 -28.10
CA ASP A 21 2.15 -1.19 -28.08
C ASP A 21 3.36 -1.82 -28.78
N SER A 22 4.29 -2.39 -28.00
CA SER A 22 5.38 -3.18 -28.55
C SER A 22 4.95 -4.66 -28.63
N PRO A 23 5.10 -5.32 -29.79
CA PRO A 23 4.81 -6.75 -29.87
C PRO A 23 5.74 -7.53 -28.94
N ILE A 24 5.21 -8.56 -28.29
CA ILE A 24 6.02 -9.48 -27.48
C ILE A 24 6.38 -10.68 -28.37
N ASP A 25 7.51 -10.60 -29.06
CA ASP A 25 7.98 -11.67 -29.93
C ASP A 25 8.36 -12.91 -29.10
N GLY A 26 7.96 -14.09 -29.58
CA GLY A 26 8.28 -15.37 -28.93
C GLY A 26 7.43 -15.70 -27.70
N SER A 27 6.34 -14.95 -27.43
CA SER A 27 5.34 -15.29 -26.42
C SER A 27 4.14 -16.00 -27.05
N ALA A 28 3.65 -17.05 -26.40
CA ALA A 28 2.51 -17.84 -26.88
C ALA A 28 1.15 -17.28 -26.43
N LEU A 29 1.08 -16.60 -25.28
CA LEU A 29 -0.19 -16.13 -24.68
C LEU A 29 -0.31 -14.61 -24.63
N LEU A 30 0.81 -13.89 -24.57
CA LEU A 30 0.87 -12.42 -24.58
C LEU A 30 1.23 -11.92 -25.97
N THR A 31 0.53 -10.88 -26.42
CA THR A 31 0.66 -10.33 -27.78
C THR A 31 1.35 -8.98 -27.83
N ALA A 32 1.14 -8.14 -26.81
CA ALA A 32 1.72 -6.81 -26.79
C ALA A 32 2.00 -6.35 -25.37
N GLN A 33 3.01 -5.50 -25.24
CA GLN A 33 3.37 -4.80 -24.02
C GLN A 33 3.04 -3.32 -24.19
N ARG A 34 2.41 -2.76 -23.16
CA ARG A 34 2.11 -1.34 -22.98
C ARG A 34 2.96 -0.81 -21.84
N SER A 35 3.79 0.18 -22.16
CA SER A 35 4.54 0.95 -21.15
C SER A 35 4.02 2.39 -21.14
N PRO A 36 2.88 2.67 -20.48
CA PRO A 36 2.48 4.05 -20.19
C PRO A 36 3.54 4.70 -19.28
N LYS A 37 3.81 6.01 -19.48
CA LYS A 37 4.83 6.75 -18.71
C LYS A 37 4.53 6.83 -17.21
N SER A 38 3.26 6.63 -16.82
CA SER A 38 2.72 6.91 -15.48
C SER A 38 1.73 5.85 -14.98
N ALA A 39 1.88 4.60 -15.43
CA ALA A 39 1.01 3.50 -15.02
C ALA A 39 1.82 2.19 -14.90
N PRO A 40 1.32 1.19 -14.15
CA PRO A 40 1.95 -0.13 -14.12
C PRO A 40 2.13 -0.64 -15.55
N ARG A 41 3.25 -1.31 -15.80
CA ARG A 41 3.48 -1.93 -17.11
C ARG A 41 2.37 -2.92 -17.36
N GLU A 42 1.70 -2.79 -18.49
CA GLU A 42 0.64 -3.72 -18.87
C GLU A 42 1.16 -4.66 -19.95
N MET A 43 0.79 -5.93 -19.86
CA MET A 43 0.94 -6.87 -20.98
C MET A 43 -0.43 -7.42 -21.31
N ILE A 44 -0.78 -7.42 -22.59
CA ILE A 44 -2.07 -7.88 -23.06
C ILE A 44 -1.89 -9.10 -23.95
N GLY A 45 -2.87 -9.99 -23.87
CA GLY A 45 -2.95 -11.22 -24.63
C GLY A 45 -4.38 -11.63 -24.88
N SER A 46 -4.57 -12.71 -25.63
CA SER A 46 -5.89 -13.29 -25.80
C SER A 46 -5.78 -14.78 -26.11
N ILE A 47 -6.59 -15.57 -25.42
CA ILE A 47 -6.79 -16.98 -25.73
C ILE A 47 -7.93 -17.07 -26.72
N LYS A 48 -7.62 -17.57 -27.91
CA LYS A 48 -8.61 -17.79 -28.97
C LYS A 48 -9.54 -18.93 -28.63
N ALA A 49 -10.80 -18.82 -29.06
CA ALA A 49 -11.82 -19.84 -28.80
C ALA A 49 -11.42 -21.23 -29.33
N ASP A 50 -10.62 -21.28 -30.39
CA ASP A 50 -10.14 -22.51 -31.02
C ASP A 50 -8.77 -22.99 -30.50
N HIS A 51 -8.18 -22.26 -29.56
CA HIS A 51 -6.89 -22.56 -28.94
C HIS A 51 -6.94 -23.90 -28.19
N TRP A 52 -5.83 -24.64 -28.19
CA TRP A 52 -5.78 -25.98 -27.57
C TRP A 52 -6.05 -25.94 -26.07
N LEU A 53 -5.69 -24.85 -25.36
CA LEU A 53 -6.05 -24.66 -23.93
C LEU A 53 -7.57 -24.68 -23.72
N ALA A 54 -8.32 -23.96 -24.57
CA ALA A 54 -9.78 -23.89 -24.48
C ALA A 54 -10.46 -25.22 -24.84
N LYS A 55 -9.83 -26.03 -25.70
CA LYS A 55 -10.36 -27.34 -26.12
C LYS A 55 -9.91 -28.50 -25.24
N GLY A 56 -8.77 -28.36 -24.59
CA GLY A 56 -8.03 -29.44 -23.95
C GLY A 56 -8.05 -29.41 -22.43
N TYR A 57 -8.66 -28.40 -21.80
CA TYR A 57 -8.85 -28.35 -20.36
C TYR A 57 -10.23 -27.78 -20.03
N ALA A 58 -11.22 -28.67 -20.02
CA ALA A 58 -12.61 -28.31 -19.81
C ALA A 58 -13.30 -29.23 -18.82
N ALA A 59 -14.19 -28.68 -18.00
CA ALA A 59 -15.12 -29.49 -17.24
C ALA A 59 -15.96 -30.34 -18.20
N ARG A 60 -16.36 -31.56 -17.80
CA ARG A 60 -17.20 -32.42 -18.64
C ARG A 60 -18.58 -31.83 -18.95
N SER A 61 -19.00 -30.77 -18.25
CA SER A 61 -20.15 -29.92 -18.59
C SER A 61 -19.95 -29.10 -19.86
N GLY A 62 -18.71 -29.00 -20.38
CA GLY A 62 -18.33 -28.23 -21.56
C GLY A 62 -17.73 -26.85 -21.25
N THR A 63 -17.66 -26.43 -19.99
CA THR A 63 -17.03 -25.16 -19.60
C THR A 63 -15.52 -25.30 -19.55
N ALA A 64 -14.83 -24.62 -20.46
CA ALA A 64 -13.37 -24.57 -20.46
C ALA A 64 -12.85 -23.60 -19.38
N LEU A 65 -11.70 -23.93 -18.81
CA LEU A 65 -11.02 -23.13 -17.82
C LEU A 65 -9.52 -23.13 -18.09
N LEU A 66 -8.83 -22.13 -17.56
CA LEU A 66 -7.38 -22.11 -17.59
C LEU A 66 -6.83 -22.93 -16.41
N PRO A 67 -5.89 -23.87 -16.63
CA PRO A 67 -5.25 -24.57 -15.51
C PRO A 67 -4.43 -23.57 -14.68
N GLY A 68 -4.33 -23.79 -13.37
CA GLY A 68 -3.59 -22.88 -12.47
C GLY A 68 -2.10 -22.73 -12.85
N THR A 69 -1.52 -23.75 -13.49
CA THR A 69 -0.14 -23.71 -14.01
C THR A 69 0.05 -22.75 -15.18
N ALA A 70 -1.02 -22.40 -15.91
CA ALA A 70 -0.93 -21.36 -16.93
C ALA A 70 -0.63 -19.98 -16.34
N TYR A 71 -0.99 -19.72 -15.08
CA TYR A 71 -0.57 -18.49 -14.39
C TYR A 71 0.96 -18.43 -14.24
N VAL A 72 1.60 -19.56 -13.97
CA VAL A 72 3.06 -19.68 -13.93
C VAL A 72 3.66 -19.45 -15.32
N SER A 73 3.05 -19.99 -16.36
CA SER A 73 3.46 -19.75 -17.75
C SER A 73 3.32 -18.28 -18.17
N LEU A 74 2.26 -17.60 -17.74
CA LEU A 74 2.05 -16.17 -17.98
C LEU A 74 3.10 -15.33 -17.24
N ALA A 75 3.41 -15.67 -15.99
CA ALA A 75 4.48 -15.03 -15.23
C ALA A 75 5.85 -15.22 -15.91
N ALA A 76 6.15 -16.42 -16.40
CA ALA A 76 7.40 -16.70 -17.13
C ALA A 76 7.50 -15.89 -18.42
N GLN A 77 6.43 -15.82 -19.20
CA GLN A 77 6.38 -15.01 -20.42
C GLN A 77 6.50 -13.51 -20.11
N ALA A 78 5.92 -13.05 -18.99
CA ALA A 78 6.05 -11.66 -18.55
C ALA A 78 7.51 -11.31 -18.17
N MET A 79 8.21 -12.22 -17.47
CA MET A 79 9.63 -12.05 -17.14
C MET A 79 10.50 -12.00 -18.40
N ILE A 80 10.27 -12.91 -19.35
CA ILE A 80 10.98 -12.94 -20.63
C ILE A 80 10.75 -11.64 -21.41
N ALA A 81 9.50 -11.17 -21.47
CA ALA A 81 9.15 -9.90 -22.11
C ALA A 81 9.83 -8.69 -21.44
N ASP A 82 10.07 -8.74 -20.14
CA ASP A 82 10.80 -7.71 -19.39
C ASP A 82 12.34 -7.81 -19.53
N GLY A 83 12.83 -8.72 -20.39
CA GLY A 83 14.25 -8.92 -20.66
C GLY A 83 14.97 -9.80 -19.62
N ALA A 84 14.25 -10.41 -18.69
CA ALA A 84 14.83 -11.37 -17.76
C ALA A 84 15.11 -12.70 -18.47
N THR A 85 16.36 -13.14 -18.43
CA THR A 85 16.83 -14.38 -19.08
C THR A 85 17.41 -15.39 -18.09
N GLY A 86 17.45 -15.04 -16.80
CA GLY A 86 18.01 -15.87 -15.74
C GLY A 86 16.93 -16.56 -14.88
N PRO A 87 17.36 -17.39 -13.92
CA PRO A 87 16.49 -17.99 -12.91
C PRO A 87 15.66 -16.95 -12.16
N PHE A 88 14.42 -17.29 -11.84
CA PHE A 88 13.51 -16.40 -11.11
C PHE A 88 12.56 -17.20 -10.23
N LYS A 89 11.97 -16.52 -9.25
CA LYS A 89 10.99 -17.08 -8.34
C LYS A 89 9.67 -16.32 -8.38
N LEU A 90 8.59 -17.04 -8.12
CA LEU A 90 7.27 -16.53 -7.80
C LEU A 90 7.07 -16.73 -6.29
N SER A 91 6.63 -15.70 -5.59
CA SER A 91 6.25 -15.76 -4.17
C SER A 91 4.76 -15.49 -4.05
N ASP A 92 4.10 -16.23 -3.16
CA ASP A 92 2.68 -16.06 -2.81
C ASP A 92 1.76 -16.01 -4.03
N LEU A 93 1.86 -17.03 -4.92
CA LEU A 93 0.92 -17.17 -6.03
C LEU A 93 -0.43 -17.59 -5.47
N LEU A 94 -1.42 -16.71 -5.60
CA LEU A 94 -2.79 -16.91 -5.12
C LEU A 94 -3.75 -16.98 -6.31
N ALA A 95 -4.48 -18.08 -6.44
CA ALA A 95 -5.57 -18.24 -7.38
C ALA A 95 -6.88 -17.79 -6.71
N LEU A 96 -7.32 -16.58 -7.02
CA LEU A 96 -8.47 -15.95 -6.37
C LEU A 96 -9.81 -16.45 -6.96
N ARG A 97 -9.80 -16.87 -8.23
CA ARG A 97 -10.97 -17.44 -8.94
C ARG A 97 -10.57 -18.12 -10.24
N PRO A 98 -11.40 -19.03 -10.76
CA PRO A 98 -11.11 -19.67 -12.04
C PRO A 98 -11.13 -18.68 -13.20
N PHE A 99 -10.13 -18.78 -14.09
CA PHE A 99 -10.15 -18.10 -15.37
C PHE A 99 -10.99 -18.94 -16.35
N LEU A 100 -12.25 -18.55 -16.56
CA LEU A 100 -13.17 -19.24 -17.46
C LEU A 100 -12.94 -18.85 -18.91
N LEU A 101 -13.04 -19.84 -19.80
CA LEU A 101 -12.95 -19.70 -21.26
C LEU A 101 -14.33 -20.00 -21.87
N PRO A 102 -15.15 -18.97 -22.17
CA PRO A 102 -16.48 -19.18 -22.72
C PRO A 102 -16.42 -19.85 -24.10
N ALA A 103 -17.31 -20.82 -24.32
CA ALA A 103 -17.33 -21.57 -25.58
C ALA A 103 -17.55 -20.64 -26.79
N GLY A 104 -16.70 -20.78 -27.81
CA GLY A 104 -16.80 -20.05 -29.07
C GLY A 104 -16.45 -18.56 -28.98
N GLN A 105 -15.89 -18.09 -27.86
CA GLN A 105 -15.48 -16.70 -27.69
C GLN A 105 -14.01 -16.60 -27.31
N ASP A 106 -13.34 -15.60 -27.85
CA ASP A 106 -12.01 -15.24 -27.41
C ASP A 106 -12.08 -14.65 -26.00
N ARG A 107 -11.08 -14.96 -25.18
CA ARG A 107 -10.95 -14.40 -23.83
C ARG A 107 -9.66 -13.60 -23.76
N GLY A 108 -9.76 -12.32 -23.39
CA GLY A 108 -8.61 -11.44 -23.20
C GLY A 108 -7.89 -11.74 -21.88
N ILE A 109 -6.57 -11.59 -21.92
CA ILE A 109 -5.67 -11.62 -20.78
C ILE A 109 -5.07 -10.22 -20.62
N LYS A 110 -5.05 -9.71 -19.39
CA LYS A 110 -4.29 -8.51 -19.05
C LYS A 110 -3.43 -8.82 -17.83
N LEU A 111 -2.14 -8.48 -17.92
CA LEU A 111 -1.19 -8.55 -16.82
C LEU A 111 -0.86 -7.14 -16.38
N HIS A 112 -0.96 -6.84 -15.08
CA HIS A 112 -0.40 -5.61 -14.53
C HIS A 112 0.86 -5.92 -13.73
N LEU A 113 1.95 -5.25 -14.08
CA LEU A 113 3.23 -5.37 -13.41
C LEU A 113 3.52 -4.09 -12.64
N THR A 114 3.71 -4.22 -11.32
CA THR A 114 4.05 -3.11 -10.43
C THR A 114 5.39 -3.39 -9.78
N LYS A 115 6.38 -2.54 -10.03
CA LYS A 115 7.70 -2.64 -9.39
C LYS A 115 7.60 -2.33 -7.89
N ARG A 116 8.26 -3.14 -7.07
CA ARG A 116 8.42 -3.00 -5.62
C ARG A 116 9.88 -3.29 -5.26
N ASP A 117 10.29 -2.96 -4.04
CA ASP A 117 11.68 -3.19 -3.60
C ASP A 117 12.00 -4.69 -3.41
N ASP A 118 10.99 -5.52 -3.17
CA ASP A 118 11.10 -6.98 -2.99
C ASP A 118 10.88 -7.79 -4.28
N GLY A 119 10.61 -7.12 -5.40
CA GLY A 119 10.36 -7.75 -6.70
C GLY A 119 9.32 -7.00 -7.54
N THR A 120 8.72 -7.70 -8.49
CA THR A 120 7.66 -7.17 -9.35
C THR A 120 6.36 -7.86 -9.00
N ALA A 121 5.41 -7.14 -8.41
CA ALA A 121 4.07 -7.65 -8.21
C ALA A 121 3.36 -7.82 -9.57
N LEU A 122 2.69 -8.95 -9.73
CA LEU A 122 1.99 -9.35 -10.95
C LEU A 122 0.53 -9.67 -10.63
N ASP A 123 -0.38 -8.91 -11.22
CA ASP A 123 -1.81 -9.21 -11.26
C ASP A 123 -2.16 -9.85 -12.61
N ILE A 124 -2.90 -10.95 -12.60
CA ILE A 124 -3.37 -11.66 -13.80
C ILE A 124 -4.89 -11.48 -13.91
N LEU A 125 -5.34 -10.80 -14.95
CA LEU A 125 -6.74 -10.44 -15.16
C LEU A 125 -7.33 -11.08 -16.42
N ALA A 126 -8.60 -11.47 -16.33
CA ALA A 126 -9.41 -11.96 -17.44
C ALA A 126 -10.35 -10.86 -17.94
N SER A 127 -10.46 -10.67 -19.24
CA SER A 127 -11.47 -9.75 -19.81
C SER A 127 -12.88 -10.23 -19.46
N ASP A 128 -13.74 -9.38 -18.92
CA ASP A 128 -15.13 -9.70 -18.60
C ASP A 128 -16.04 -8.48 -18.84
N ARG A 129 -17.31 -8.56 -18.41
CA ARG A 129 -18.24 -7.44 -18.40
C ARG A 129 -18.79 -7.19 -17.01
N TRP A 130 -18.61 -5.98 -16.50
CA TRP A 130 -19.19 -5.53 -15.24
C TRP A 130 -20.35 -4.58 -15.50
N ASN A 131 -21.56 -4.96 -15.12
CA ASN A 131 -22.78 -4.21 -15.41
C ASN A 131 -22.98 -3.88 -16.90
N GLY A 132 -22.49 -4.75 -17.80
CA GLY A 132 -22.60 -4.58 -19.24
C GLY A 132 -21.44 -3.80 -19.88
N GLU A 133 -20.56 -3.19 -19.11
CA GLU A 133 -19.37 -2.50 -19.63
C GLU A 133 -18.14 -3.43 -19.66
N PRO A 134 -17.26 -3.34 -20.67
CA PRO A 134 -16.00 -4.08 -20.71
C PRO A 134 -15.14 -3.79 -19.48
N CYS A 135 -14.61 -4.86 -18.88
CA CYS A 135 -13.70 -4.77 -17.75
C CYS A 135 -12.69 -5.91 -17.78
N HIS A 136 -11.76 -5.89 -16.85
CA HIS A 136 -10.86 -6.98 -16.53
C HIS A 136 -11.05 -7.36 -15.07
N VAL A 137 -11.15 -8.65 -14.80
CA VAL A 137 -11.38 -9.20 -13.46
C VAL A 137 -10.11 -9.90 -13.00
N LEU A 138 -9.64 -9.57 -11.80
CA LEU A 138 -8.48 -10.23 -11.17
C LEU A 138 -8.76 -11.72 -10.95
N THR A 139 -7.86 -12.57 -11.45
CA THR A 139 -7.98 -14.04 -11.34
C THR A 139 -6.88 -14.65 -10.49
N ALA A 140 -5.67 -14.10 -10.55
CA ALA A 140 -4.55 -14.52 -9.73
C ALA A 140 -3.60 -13.35 -9.48
N GLN A 141 -2.81 -13.45 -8.42
CA GLN A 141 -1.76 -12.48 -8.06
C GLN A 141 -0.52 -13.20 -7.53
N THR A 142 0.67 -12.63 -7.75
CA THR A 142 1.95 -13.15 -7.24
C THR A 142 3.02 -12.06 -7.24
N THR A 143 4.19 -12.31 -6.64
CA THR A 143 5.37 -11.44 -6.72
C THR A 143 6.53 -12.17 -7.39
N LEU A 144 7.15 -11.52 -8.38
CA LEU A 144 8.25 -12.06 -9.18
C LEU A 144 9.58 -11.48 -8.71
N ALA A 145 10.61 -12.30 -8.54
CA ALA A 145 11.95 -11.82 -8.23
C ALA A 145 13.03 -12.66 -8.94
N PRO A 146 14.14 -12.07 -9.39
CA PRO A 146 15.27 -12.84 -9.91
C PRO A 146 15.89 -13.70 -8.79
N ILE A 147 16.39 -14.87 -9.14
CA ILE A 147 17.17 -15.71 -8.22
C ILE A 147 18.66 -15.41 -8.45
N PRO A 148 19.43 -15.05 -7.40
CA PRO A 148 20.86 -14.85 -7.53
C PRO A 148 21.58 -16.09 -8.06
N ALA A 149 22.55 -15.90 -8.95
CA ALA A 149 23.22 -17.00 -9.65
C ALA A 149 23.96 -18.01 -8.73
N HIS A 150 24.24 -17.64 -7.49
CA HIS A 150 24.90 -18.49 -6.49
C HIS A 150 23.92 -19.42 -5.76
N GLU A 151 22.61 -19.17 -5.83
CA GLU A 151 21.57 -19.98 -5.20
C GLU A 151 21.13 -21.14 -6.11
N ARG A 152 22.09 -21.96 -6.55
CA ARG A 152 21.78 -23.19 -7.28
C ARG A 152 21.40 -24.30 -6.31
N PRO A 153 20.28 -25.01 -6.56
CA PRO A 153 19.86 -26.13 -5.73
C PRO A 153 20.82 -27.30 -5.85
N ALA A 154 20.90 -28.11 -4.80
CA ALA A 154 21.55 -29.41 -4.86
C ALA A 154 20.77 -30.34 -5.79
N GLY A 155 21.47 -31.19 -6.54
CA GLY A 155 20.84 -32.21 -7.38
C GLY A 155 20.10 -33.26 -6.55
N LEU A 156 19.05 -33.84 -7.12
CA LEU A 156 18.33 -34.96 -6.57
C LEU A 156 19.06 -36.27 -6.83
N ASP A 157 19.19 -37.09 -5.78
CA ASP A 157 19.56 -38.50 -5.94
C ASP A 157 18.31 -39.32 -6.25
N ILE A 158 18.01 -39.44 -7.55
CA ILE A 158 16.82 -40.13 -8.06
C ILE A 158 16.81 -41.60 -7.60
N ALA A 159 17.97 -42.25 -7.56
CA ALA A 159 18.07 -43.65 -7.14
C ALA A 159 17.75 -43.80 -5.65
N ALA A 160 18.31 -42.96 -4.79
CA ALA A 160 18.01 -42.97 -3.36
C ALA A 160 16.53 -42.65 -3.07
N ILE A 161 15.92 -41.73 -3.83
CA ILE A 161 14.47 -41.44 -3.71
C ILE A 161 13.64 -42.65 -4.15
N ALA A 162 13.99 -43.30 -5.27
CA ALA A 162 13.30 -44.49 -5.74
C ALA A 162 13.38 -45.65 -4.73
N GLU A 163 14.50 -45.80 -4.02
CA GLU A 163 14.64 -46.79 -2.92
C GLU A 163 13.69 -46.51 -1.75
N ARG A 164 13.41 -45.24 -1.43
CA ARG A 164 12.41 -44.85 -0.42
C ARG A 164 10.97 -44.99 -0.89
N CYS A 165 10.75 -45.11 -2.21
CA CYS A 165 9.45 -45.25 -2.85
C CYS A 165 9.25 -46.66 -3.48
N PRO A 166 9.15 -47.74 -2.68
CA PRO A 166 9.19 -49.11 -3.22
C PRO A 166 7.91 -49.54 -3.96
N LYS A 167 6.79 -48.81 -3.80
CA LYS A 167 5.48 -49.23 -4.32
C LYS A 167 5.25 -48.64 -5.70
N ALA A 168 5.33 -49.47 -6.75
CA ALA A 168 4.94 -49.05 -8.10
C ALA A 168 3.41 -49.16 -8.28
N GLU A 169 2.79 -48.12 -8.84
CA GLU A 169 1.38 -48.14 -9.23
C GLU A 169 1.21 -47.87 -10.72
N THR A 170 0.00 -48.15 -11.23
CA THR A 170 -0.32 -47.89 -12.64
C THR A 170 -0.45 -46.39 -12.84
N PRO A 171 0.37 -45.75 -13.69
CA PRO A 171 0.25 -44.33 -13.93
C PRO A 171 -1.12 -43.98 -14.53
N ALA A 172 -1.72 -42.91 -14.01
CA ALA A 172 -2.98 -42.39 -14.49
C ALA A 172 -2.94 -40.86 -14.50
N LEU A 173 -3.76 -40.27 -15.36
CA LEU A 173 -4.05 -38.84 -15.31
C LEU A 173 -5.16 -38.64 -14.28
N MET A 174 -4.99 -37.68 -13.38
CA MET A 174 -5.91 -37.43 -12.27
C MET A 174 -7.13 -36.62 -12.72
N GLN A 175 -8.23 -36.71 -11.97
CA GLN A 175 -9.44 -35.89 -12.13
C GLN A 175 -10.16 -36.04 -13.48
N THR A 176 -9.95 -37.16 -14.17
CA THR A 176 -10.57 -37.43 -15.47
C THR A 176 -12.09 -37.61 -15.38
N ALA A 177 -12.64 -37.88 -14.20
CA ALA A 177 -14.09 -37.87 -13.97
C ALA A 177 -14.71 -36.48 -14.16
N HIS A 178 -14.00 -35.42 -13.78
CA HIS A 178 -14.48 -34.04 -13.83
C HIS A 178 -13.99 -33.26 -15.05
N LEU A 179 -12.76 -33.55 -15.50
CA LEU A 179 -12.08 -32.83 -16.56
C LEU A 179 -11.93 -33.67 -17.84
N ALA A 180 -12.14 -33.02 -18.97
CA ALA A 180 -11.82 -33.50 -20.30
C ALA A 180 -10.47 -32.91 -20.72
N TYR A 181 -9.50 -33.79 -20.92
CA TYR A 181 -8.12 -33.46 -21.27
C TYR A 181 -7.86 -33.58 -22.77
N GLY A 182 -7.09 -32.63 -23.30
CA GLY A 182 -6.57 -32.67 -24.67
C GLY A 182 -5.31 -33.53 -24.80
N ASP A 183 -4.78 -33.61 -26.01
CA ASP A 183 -3.60 -34.42 -26.38
C ASP A 183 -2.27 -33.98 -25.73
N ARG A 184 -2.24 -32.81 -25.11
CA ARG A 184 -1.05 -32.25 -24.42
C ARG A 184 -0.96 -32.62 -22.94
N TRP A 185 -2.04 -33.12 -22.33
CA TRP A 185 -2.03 -33.62 -20.96
C TRP A 185 -1.85 -35.13 -20.97
N TYR A 186 -1.03 -35.63 -20.07
CA TYR A 186 -0.57 -37.00 -20.11
C TYR A 186 -0.26 -37.52 -18.71
N ALA A 187 -0.46 -38.82 -18.52
CA ALA A 187 -0.08 -39.50 -17.30
C ALA A 187 1.45 -39.65 -17.23
N PRO A 188 2.03 -39.84 -16.03
CA PRO A 188 3.42 -40.23 -15.91
C PRO A 188 3.73 -41.52 -16.68
N ALA A 189 4.99 -41.69 -17.10
CA ALA A 189 5.47 -42.94 -17.67
C ALA A 189 5.65 -44.03 -16.59
N THR A 190 6.11 -43.63 -15.41
CA THR A 190 6.27 -44.51 -14.23
C THR A 190 5.90 -43.74 -12.97
N THR A 191 5.41 -44.46 -11.95
CA THR A 191 5.11 -43.91 -10.62
C THR A 191 5.61 -44.85 -9.53
N LEU A 192 6.20 -44.27 -8.49
CA LEU A 192 6.76 -44.93 -7.32
C LEU A 192 6.29 -44.19 -6.06
N PHE A 193 5.75 -44.91 -5.09
CA PHE A 193 5.18 -44.36 -3.86
C PHE A 193 5.95 -44.86 -2.63
N GLY A 194 6.20 -43.93 -1.71
CA GLY A 194 6.80 -44.15 -0.39
C GLY A 194 5.88 -43.64 0.73
N GLU A 195 6.44 -43.43 1.91
CA GLU A 195 5.72 -42.88 3.05
C GLU A 195 5.70 -41.34 2.99
N GLY A 196 4.56 -40.76 2.58
CA GLY A 196 4.40 -39.30 2.48
C GLY A 196 5.17 -38.65 1.31
N GLU A 197 5.76 -39.45 0.43
CA GLU A 197 6.46 -38.98 -0.77
C GLU A 197 6.22 -39.92 -1.96
N ALA A 198 6.34 -39.39 -3.17
CA ALA A 198 6.23 -40.16 -4.40
C ALA A 198 7.16 -39.58 -5.48
N LEU A 199 7.64 -40.45 -6.36
CA LEU A 199 8.47 -40.12 -7.51
C LEU A 199 7.81 -40.61 -8.80
N ALA A 200 7.74 -39.74 -9.80
CA ALA A 200 7.20 -40.07 -11.11
C ALA A 200 8.10 -39.59 -12.24
N GLN A 201 8.23 -40.41 -13.29
CA GLN A 201 8.92 -40.02 -14.53
C GLN A 201 7.90 -39.55 -15.55
N PHE A 202 8.20 -38.46 -16.25
CA PHE A 202 7.37 -37.91 -17.31
C PHE A 202 8.14 -37.89 -18.63
N ILE A 203 7.43 -38.14 -19.72
CA ILE A 203 7.93 -38.03 -21.10
C ILE A 203 6.97 -37.11 -21.85
N THR A 204 7.46 -35.92 -22.18
CA THR A 204 6.67 -34.86 -22.82
C THR A 204 6.20 -35.33 -24.21
N PRO A 205 4.89 -35.25 -24.52
CA PRO A 205 4.37 -35.64 -25.82
C PRO A 205 4.85 -34.68 -26.92
N GLU A 206 4.97 -35.20 -28.14
CA GLU A 206 5.47 -34.45 -29.31
C GLU A 206 4.68 -33.15 -29.54
N GLN A 207 3.36 -33.17 -29.35
CA GLN A 207 2.50 -32.00 -29.49
C GLN A 207 2.88 -30.87 -28.53
N ALA A 208 3.20 -31.20 -27.26
CA ALA A 208 3.61 -30.21 -26.27
C ALA A 208 5.07 -29.78 -26.45
N ALA A 209 5.95 -30.69 -26.88
CA ALA A 209 7.36 -30.39 -27.15
C ALA A 209 7.54 -29.44 -28.35
N ASN A 210 6.64 -29.51 -29.34
CA ASN A 210 6.67 -28.67 -30.53
C ASN A 210 6.08 -27.27 -30.30
N ASP A 211 5.28 -27.07 -29.25
CA ASP A 211 4.67 -25.77 -28.91
C ASP A 211 5.76 -24.79 -28.41
N GLN A 212 6.00 -23.74 -29.18
CA GLN A 212 7.01 -22.72 -28.88
C GLN A 212 6.43 -21.54 -28.08
N GLY A 213 7.30 -20.81 -27.39
CA GLY A 213 6.98 -19.50 -26.80
C GLY A 213 6.26 -19.52 -25.44
N TYR A 214 6.14 -20.68 -24.81
CA TYR A 214 5.59 -20.79 -23.46
C TYR A 214 6.64 -20.57 -22.37
N GLY A 215 7.92 -20.90 -22.64
CA GLY A 215 8.99 -21.03 -21.64
C GLY A 215 8.76 -22.21 -20.69
N LEU A 216 7.63 -22.18 -19.98
CA LEU A 216 7.08 -23.25 -19.17
C LEU A 216 5.72 -23.66 -19.72
N HIS A 217 5.62 -24.87 -20.27
CA HIS A 217 4.40 -25.31 -20.95
C HIS A 217 3.26 -25.66 -19.95
N PRO A 218 2.07 -25.02 -20.01
CA PRO A 218 1.01 -25.18 -19.02
C PRO A 218 0.59 -26.64 -18.78
N ALA A 219 0.31 -27.40 -19.84
CA ALA A 219 -0.13 -28.80 -19.73
C ALA A 219 0.95 -29.74 -19.17
N VAL A 220 2.23 -29.44 -19.43
CA VAL A 220 3.36 -30.24 -18.92
C VAL A 220 3.51 -30.01 -17.43
N LEU A 221 3.49 -28.74 -16.99
CA LEU A 221 3.49 -28.38 -15.57
C LEU A 221 2.26 -28.93 -14.85
N ASP A 222 1.08 -28.81 -15.46
CA ASP A 222 -0.17 -29.30 -14.87
C ASP A 222 -0.13 -30.81 -14.63
N SER A 223 0.37 -31.57 -15.60
CA SER A 223 0.56 -33.03 -15.45
C SER A 223 1.61 -33.35 -14.38
N ALA A 224 2.73 -32.61 -14.36
CA ALA A 224 3.84 -32.80 -13.43
C ALA A 224 3.52 -32.42 -11.97
N MET A 225 2.56 -31.53 -11.75
CA MET A 225 2.12 -31.08 -10.43
C MET A 225 0.83 -31.78 -9.98
N GLY A 226 -0.14 -31.96 -10.87
CA GLY A 226 -1.47 -32.48 -10.56
C GLY A 226 -1.50 -33.94 -10.12
N TRP A 227 -0.49 -34.74 -10.49
CA TRP A 227 -0.38 -36.12 -10.01
C TRP A 227 -0.11 -36.23 -8.50
N ALA A 228 0.26 -35.13 -7.84
CA ALA A 228 0.38 -35.04 -6.38
C ALA A 228 -0.89 -35.50 -5.63
N LEU A 229 -2.05 -35.41 -6.27
CA LEU A 229 -3.32 -35.93 -5.75
C LEU A 229 -3.27 -37.41 -5.37
N ALA A 230 -2.44 -38.20 -6.05
CA ALA A 230 -2.27 -39.62 -5.74
C ALA A 230 -1.63 -39.87 -4.36
N LEU A 231 -1.04 -38.85 -3.71
CA LEU A 231 -0.53 -38.94 -2.34
C LEU A 231 -1.56 -38.57 -1.28
N ILE A 232 -2.75 -38.08 -1.65
CA ILE A 232 -3.81 -37.79 -0.68
C ILE A 232 -4.41 -39.11 -0.19
N ASP A 233 -4.37 -39.33 1.12
CA ASP A 233 -4.99 -40.50 1.72
C ASP A 233 -6.52 -40.46 1.48
N GLY A 234 -7.06 -41.55 0.96
CA GLY A 234 -8.48 -41.62 0.58
C GLY A 234 -8.88 -40.82 -0.66
N TYR A 235 -7.95 -40.38 -1.52
CA TYR A 235 -8.28 -39.71 -2.78
C TYR A 235 -9.34 -40.48 -3.59
N SER A 236 -10.32 -39.74 -4.09
CA SER A 236 -11.42 -40.25 -4.90
C SER A 236 -11.63 -39.37 -6.13
N GLU A 237 -11.82 -40.01 -7.29
CA GLU A 237 -12.24 -39.35 -8.54
C GLU A 237 -13.68 -38.79 -8.47
N ALA A 238 -14.40 -38.99 -7.36
CA ALA A 238 -15.69 -38.34 -7.13
C ALA A 238 -15.55 -36.87 -6.68
N ASP A 239 -14.40 -36.52 -6.09
CA ASP A 239 -14.12 -35.18 -5.57
C ASP A 239 -13.22 -34.42 -6.56
N PHE A 240 -13.46 -33.12 -6.67
CA PHE A 240 -12.67 -32.24 -7.51
C PHE A 240 -11.69 -31.43 -6.66
N TRP A 241 -10.44 -31.31 -7.11
CA TRP A 241 -9.39 -30.62 -6.38
C TRP A 241 -8.78 -29.52 -7.25
N ALA A 242 -8.74 -28.30 -6.74
CA ALA A 242 -8.17 -27.16 -7.48
C ALA A 242 -7.05 -26.47 -6.69
N PRO A 243 -6.00 -25.97 -7.38
CA PRO A 243 -4.97 -25.19 -6.75
C PRO A 243 -5.48 -23.83 -6.30
N THR A 244 -5.22 -23.48 -5.05
CA THR A 244 -5.61 -22.20 -4.46
C THR A 244 -4.40 -21.30 -4.20
N SER A 245 -3.26 -21.88 -3.82
CA SER A 245 -2.07 -21.11 -3.54
C SER A 245 -0.76 -21.89 -3.72
N CYS A 246 0.34 -21.16 -3.87
CA CYS A 246 1.71 -21.67 -3.82
C CYS A 246 2.59 -20.63 -3.13
N SER A 247 3.26 -21.01 -2.03
CA SER A 247 4.08 -20.08 -1.24
C SER A 247 5.32 -19.62 -2.00
N GLU A 248 6.05 -20.56 -2.62
CA GLU A 248 7.23 -20.22 -3.41
C GLU A 248 7.41 -21.20 -4.57
N LEU A 249 7.65 -20.68 -5.77
CA LEU A 249 7.99 -21.46 -6.95
C LEU A 249 9.27 -20.89 -7.57
N ARG A 250 10.34 -21.68 -7.59
CA ARG A 250 11.67 -21.29 -8.08
C ARG A 250 11.94 -21.99 -9.41
N ILE A 251 12.26 -21.22 -10.43
CA ILE A 251 12.53 -21.72 -11.79
C ILE A 251 14.01 -21.48 -12.07
N HIS A 252 14.76 -22.58 -12.16
CA HIS A 252 16.20 -22.57 -12.41
C HIS A 252 16.56 -22.80 -13.88
N GLY A 253 15.65 -23.43 -14.63
CA GLY A 253 15.83 -23.70 -16.06
C GLY A 253 14.63 -24.36 -16.71
N PRO A 254 14.69 -24.61 -18.03
CA PRO A 254 13.63 -25.30 -18.76
C PRO A 254 13.51 -26.76 -18.34
N LEU A 255 12.32 -27.33 -18.50
CA LEU A 255 12.10 -28.77 -18.32
C LEU A 255 12.51 -29.52 -19.60
N PRO A 256 13.37 -30.56 -19.52
CA PRO A 256 13.70 -31.40 -20.66
C PRO A 256 12.50 -32.29 -21.06
N THR A 257 12.60 -32.93 -22.23
CA THR A 257 11.55 -33.84 -22.74
C THR A 257 11.25 -34.97 -21.74
N THR A 258 12.29 -35.54 -21.14
CA THR A 258 12.15 -36.54 -20.07
C THR A 258 12.63 -35.94 -18.77
N PHE A 259 11.80 -35.99 -17.73
CA PHE A 259 12.10 -35.40 -16.43
C PHE A 259 11.44 -36.19 -15.30
N TYR A 260 11.83 -35.91 -14.06
CA TYR A 260 11.24 -36.49 -12.86
C TYR A 260 10.48 -35.43 -12.08
N SER A 261 9.36 -35.84 -11.47
CA SER A 261 8.62 -35.08 -10.46
C SER A 261 8.68 -35.84 -9.15
N TRP A 262 9.25 -35.20 -8.12
CA TRP A 262 9.30 -35.73 -6.76
C TRP A 262 8.39 -34.89 -5.87
N VAL A 263 7.31 -35.51 -5.39
CA VAL A 263 6.26 -34.87 -4.58
C VAL A 263 6.37 -35.37 -3.14
N ARG A 264 6.18 -34.46 -2.18
CA ARG A 264 6.14 -34.75 -0.74
C ARG A 264 4.96 -34.04 -0.09
N ILE A 265 4.33 -34.66 0.90
CA ILE A 265 3.36 -33.99 1.77
C ILE A 265 4.13 -33.04 2.68
N ALA A 266 3.82 -31.74 2.62
CA ALA A 266 4.58 -30.71 3.34
C ALA A 266 4.34 -30.73 4.86
N ASP A 267 3.14 -31.16 5.28
CA ASP A 267 2.77 -31.27 6.70
C ASP A 267 1.70 -32.35 6.87
N ALA A 268 2.00 -33.41 7.63
CA ALA A 268 1.09 -34.54 7.85
C ALA A 268 -0.19 -34.14 8.60
N ALA A 269 -0.20 -32.99 9.28
CA ALA A 269 -1.37 -32.41 9.93
C ALA A 269 -2.19 -31.49 9.00
N SER A 270 -1.67 -31.13 7.81
CA SER A 270 -2.31 -30.21 6.85
C SER A 270 -3.21 -30.88 5.81
N ALA A 271 -3.17 -32.22 5.72
CA ALA A 271 -4.17 -32.99 4.99
C ALA A 271 -5.45 -33.05 5.84
N SER A 272 -6.17 -31.94 5.90
CA SER A 272 -7.55 -31.94 6.40
C SER A 272 -8.47 -32.51 5.33
N GLU A 273 -9.71 -32.88 5.66
CA GLU A 273 -10.67 -33.40 4.67
C GLU A 273 -10.83 -32.47 3.45
N ASP A 274 -10.56 -31.17 3.58
CA ASP A 274 -10.87 -30.17 2.56
C ASP A 274 -9.65 -29.45 1.92
N SER A 275 -8.42 -29.73 2.36
CA SER A 275 -7.21 -29.15 1.78
C SER A 275 -5.98 -30.03 1.95
N ALA A 276 -5.07 -29.98 0.98
CA ALA A 276 -3.80 -30.71 0.99
C ALA A 276 -2.65 -29.83 0.50
N ARG A 277 -1.48 -29.93 1.14
CA ARG A 277 -0.29 -29.13 0.85
C ARG A 277 0.92 -29.99 0.49
N PHE A 278 1.59 -29.65 -0.61
CA PHE A 278 2.71 -30.41 -1.16
C PHE A 278 3.93 -29.54 -1.42
N ASP A 279 5.10 -30.18 -1.32
CA ASP A 279 6.34 -29.69 -1.91
C ASP A 279 6.69 -30.57 -3.11
N ILE A 280 6.99 -29.95 -4.25
CA ILE A 280 7.26 -30.62 -5.52
C ILE A 280 8.60 -30.16 -6.06
N THR A 281 9.44 -31.09 -6.47
CA THR A 281 10.71 -30.78 -7.13
C THR A 281 10.77 -31.48 -8.47
N LEU A 282 11.02 -30.72 -9.53
CA LEU A 282 11.17 -31.22 -10.89
C LEU A 282 12.64 -31.20 -11.28
N SER A 283 13.16 -32.33 -11.77
CA SER A 283 14.56 -32.48 -12.19
C SER A 283 14.70 -33.13 -13.55
N ASP A 284 15.85 -32.92 -14.20
CA ASP A 284 16.22 -33.71 -15.37
C ASP A 284 16.57 -35.17 -15.02
N GLU A 285 16.94 -35.96 -16.03
CA GLU A 285 17.33 -37.36 -15.87
C GLU A 285 18.61 -37.57 -15.03
N THR A 286 19.43 -36.54 -14.89
CA THR A 286 20.68 -36.58 -14.09
C THR A 286 20.43 -36.22 -12.63
N GLY A 287 19.24 -35.71 -12.30
CA GLY A 287 18.89 -35.17 -10.99
C GLY A 287 19.14 -33.67 -10.85
N ALA A 288 19.57 -32.95 -11.90
CA ALA A 288 19.70 -31.51 -11.81
C ALA A 288 18.31 -30.86 -11.68
N VAL A 289 18.11 -30.06 -10.64
CA VAL A 289 16.81 -29.47 -10.33
C VAL A 289 16.49 -28.33 -11.31
N CYS A 290 15.37 -28.45 -12.00
CA CYS A 290 14.85 -27.45 -12.92
C CYS A 290 13.87 -26.49 -12.22
N ILE A 291 12.97 -27.03 -11.40
CA ILE A 291 11.90 -26.27 -10.73
C ILE A 291 11.71 -26.79 -9.30
N GLU A 292 11.61 -25.88 -8.34
CA GLU A 292 11.21 -26.18 -6.95
C GLU A 292 9.89 -25.47 -6.64
N ILE A 293 8.96 -26.19 -6.02
CA ILE A 293 7.64 -25.70 -5.67
C ILE A 293 7.43 -26.02 -4.20
N ARG A 294 7.18 -25.00 -3.39
CA ARG A 294 6.98 -25.12 -1.94
C ARG A 294 5.59 -24.63 -1.54
N GLY A 295 4.92 -25.42 -0.71
CA GLY A 295 3.60 -25.11 -0.22
C GLY A 295 2.53 -24.99 -1.31
N TYR A 296 2.58 -25.87 -2.30
CA TYR A 296 1.53 -26.01 -3.29
C TYR A 296 0.27 -26.56 -2.63
N THR A 297 -0.77 -25.72 -2.55
CA THR A 297 -1.99 -26.02 -1.79
C THR A 297 -3.15 -26.28 -2.74
N LEU A 298 -3.78 -27.43 -2.56
CA LEU A 298 -5.00 -27.85 -3.24
C LEU A 298 -6.17 -27.77 -2.26
N LYS A 299 -7.33 -27.33 -2.74
CA LYS A 299 -8.59 -27.34 -2.00
C LYS A 299 -9.58 -28.30 -2.65
N ARG A 300 -10.29 -29.05 -1.83
CA ARG A 300 -11.34 -29.98 -2.24
C ARG A 300 -12.66 -29.25 -2.50
N PHE A 301 -13.38 -29.73 -3.51
CA PHE A 301 -14.73 -29.34 -3.87
C PHE A 301 -15.52 -30.62 -4.16
N ASP A 302 -16.80 -30.65 -3.78
CA ASP A 302 -17.67 -31.79 -4.08
C ASP A 302 -17.78 -32.04 -5.59
N ASN A 303 -17.74 -30.97 -6.40
CA ASN A 303 -17.69 -31.09 -7.84
C ASN A 303 -17.04 -29.86 -8.50
N VAL A 304 -16.56 -30.03 -9.74
CA VAL A 304 -16.04 -28.92 -10.56
C VAL A 304 -17.07 -27.81 -10.77
N ALA A 305 -18.36 -28.15 -10.76
CA ALA A 305 -19.44 -27.17 -10.87
C ALA A 305 -19.42 -26.13 -9.73
N ASP A 306 -18.97 -26.49 -8.53
CA ASP A 306 -18.91 -25.57 -7.39
C ASP A 306 -17.78 -24.54 -7.58
N LEU A 307 -16.66 -24.96 -8.18
CA LEU A 307 -15.62 -24.03 -8.63
C LEU A 307 -16.15 -23.11 -9.74
N LEU A 308 -16.86 -23.66 -10.73
CA LEU A 308 -17.40 -22.89 -11.86
C LEU A 308 -18.48 -21.88 -11.44
N ASN A 309 -19.21 -22.16 -10.37
CA ASN A 309 -20.22 -21.28 -9.78
C ASN A 309 -19.65 -20.35 -8.70
N ALA A 310 -18.32 -20.11 -8.71
CA ALA A 310 -17.67 -19.18 -7.78
C ALA A 310 -18.42 -17.84 -7.69
N PRO A 311 -18.41 -17.19 -6.52
CA PRO A 311 -19.07 -15.92 -6.29
C PRO A 311 -18.73 -14.91 -7.39
N ALA A 312 -19.71 -14.10 -7.78
CA ALA A 312 -19.46 -13.03 -8.74
C ALA A 312 -18.33 -12.12 -8.21
N PRO A 313 -17.48 -11.58 -9.11
CA PRO A 313 -16.43 -10.64 -8.72
C PRO A 313 -16.97 -9.53 -7.81
N ASP A 314 -16.18 -9.06 -6.85
CA ASP A 314 -16.50 -7.82 -6.14
C ASP A 314 -15.89 -6.62 -6.87
N ARG A 315 -16.37 -5.41 -6.55
CA ARG A 315 -15.88 -4.18 -7.21
C ARG A 315 -14.36 -3.99 -7.06
N ALA A 316 -13.77 -4.48 -5.97
CA ALA A 316 -12.34 -4.45 -5.71
C ALA A 316 -11.52 -5.29 -6.70
N ASP A 317 -12.12 -6.34 -7.27
CA ASP A 317 -11.46 -7.24 -8.22
C ASP A 317 -11.59 -6.79 -9.67
N VAL A 318 -12.42 -5.78 -9.93
CA VAL A 318 -12.73 -5.31 -11.27
C VAL A 318 -11.92 -4.07 -11.60
N ARG A 319 -11.12 -4.17 -12.66
CA ARG A 319 -10.48 -3.04 -13.35
C ARG A 319 -11.34 -2.70 -14.56
N MET A 320 -11.89 -1.49 -14.61
CA MET A 320 -12.75 -1.09 -15.74
C MET A 320 -11.87 -0.68 -16.93
N ASP A 321 -12.24 -1.07 -18.16
CA ASP A 321 -11.58 -0.55 -19.37
C ASP A 321 -12.13 0.84 -19.74
N VAL A 322 -12.11 1.75 -18.77
CA VAL A 322 -12.34 3.17 -19.02
C VAL A 322 -10.99 3.74 -19.44
N PRO A 323 -10.90 4.61 -20.46
CA PRO A 323 -9.71 5.44 -20.64
C PRO A 323 -9.54 6.20 -19.34
N GLU A 324 -8.61 5.78 -18.49
CA GLU A 324 -8.39 6.45 -17.23
C GLU A 324 -8.06 7.92 -17.55
N PRO A 325 -8.77 8.91 -16.98
CA PRO A 325 -8.13 10.19 -16.80
C PRO A 325 -6.90 9.88 -15.95
N THR A 326 -5.72 10.04 -16.54
CA THR A 326 -4.44 9.96 -15.85
C THR A 326 -4.51 10.94 -14.69
N ILE A 327 -4.79 10.43 -13.49
CA ILE A 327 -4.61 11.15 -12.24
C ILE A 327 -3.20 10.76 -11.81
N PRO A 328 -2.17 11.57 -12.12
CA PRO A 328 -0.81 11.25 -11.72
C PRO A 328 -0.75 11.08 -10.20
N THR A 329 0.01 10.08 -9.77
CA THR A 329 0.34 9.82 -8.36
C THR A 329 1.02 11.03 -7.73
N ALA A 330 1.02 11.14 -6.39
CA ALA A 330 1.68 12.23 -5.69
C ALA A 330 3.17 12.34 -6.05
N GLU A 331 3.83 11.20 -6.28
CA GLU A 331 5.22 11.10 -6.76
C GLU A 331 5.38 11.63 -8.19
N GLU A 332 4.45 11.34 -9.10
CA GLU A 332 4.49 11.83 -10.48
C GLU A 332 4.18 13.34 -10.56
N ARG A 333 3.29 13.87 -9.71
CA ARG A 333 3.07 15.32 -9.60
C ARG A 333 4.25 16.03 -8.95
N TYR A 334 4.95 15.37 -8.04
CA TYR A 334 6.19 15.85 -7.45
C TYR A 334 7.30 15.93 -8.52
N GLN A 335 7.44 14.90 -9.35
CA GLN A 335 8.39 14.90 -10.48
C GLN A 335 7.98 15.86 -11.61
N GLU A 336 6.69 16.02 -11.92
CA GLU A 336 6.21 17.04 -12.87
C GLU A 336 6.41 18.47 -12.34
N ALA A 337 6.14 18.72 -11.05
CA ALA A 337 6.39 20.01 -10.40
C ALA A 337 7.89 20.35 -10.37
N LEU A 338 8.77 19.35 -10.19
CA LEU A 338 10.21 19.51 -10.33
C LEU A 338 10.64 19.74 -11.79
N SER A 339 9.97 19.10 -12.76
CA SER A 339 10.24 19.28 -14.20
C SER A 339 9.82 20.65 -14.74
N ALA A 340 8.86 21.32 -14.08
CA ALA A 340 8.37 22.64 -14.46
C ALA A 340 9.32 23.80 -14.09
N VAL A 341 10.40 23.52 -13.34
CA VAL A 341 11.26 24.54 -12.72
C VAL A 341 12.71 24.52 -13.25
N GLY A 342 13.02 23.80 -14.34
CA GLY A 342 14.38 23.72 -14.93
C GLY A 342 14.58 24.47 -16.27
N LEU A 343 15.83 24.79 -16.65
CA LEU A 343 16.19 25.28 -18.00
C LEU A 343 16.58 24.11 -18.92
N THR A 344 16.06 24.07 -20.16
CA THR A 344 16.47 23.06 -21.16
C THR A 344 17.93 23.27 -21.62
N SER A 345 18.55 22.26 -22.25
CA SER A 345 19.93 22.35 -22.77
C SER A 345 20.13 23.55 -23.72
N ALA A 346 19.16 23.80 -24.59
CA ALA A 346 19.20 24.91 -25.53
C ALA A 346 19.02 26.28 -24.82
N GLU A 347 18.14 26.34 -23.83
CA GLU A 347 17.89 27.56 -23.05
C GLU A 347 19.04 27.88 -22.11
N GLY A 348 19.64 26.87 -21.46
CA GLY A 348 20.84 26.99 -20.65
C GLY A 348 22.04 27.43 -21.46
N ALA A 349 22.26 26.85 -22.65
CA ALA A 349 23.32 27.30 -23.56
C ALA A 349 23.09 28.76 -24.03
N SER A 350 21.85 29.10 -24.35
CA SER A 350 21.49 30.48 -24.73
C SER A 350 21.67 31.46 -23.57
N ALA A 351 21.27 31.08 -22.35
CA ALA A 351 21.40 31.90 -21.15
C ALA A 351 22.86 32.07 -20.73
N PHE A 352 23.68 31.03 -20.85
CA PHE A 352 25.12 31.06 -20.64
C PHE A 352 25.82 32.04 -21.60
N MET A 353 25.48 31.98 -22.89
CA MET A 353 26.03 32.89 -23.90
C MET A 353 25.60 34.35 -23.66
N ARG A 354 24.35 34.58 -23.23
CA ARG A 354 23.89 35.92 -22.83
C ARG A 354 24.62 36.42 -21.59
N ALA A 355 24.80 35.57 -20.58
CA ALA A 355 25.48 35.93 -19.33
C ALA A 355 26.92 36.37 -19.58
N LEU A 356 27.67 35.63 -20.42
CA LEU A 356 29.03 35.98 -20.82
C LEU A 356 29.15 37.33 -21.55
N ALA A 357 28.09 37.78 -22.23
CA ALA A 357 28.08 39.03 -22.97
C ALA A 357 27.82 40.28 -22.10
N THR A 358 27.42 40.11 -20.83
CA THR A 358 27.00 41.25 -19.98
C THR A 358 28.14 42.03 -19.34
N ASN A 359 29.38 41.52 -19.37
CA ASN A 359 30.57 42.14 -18.76
C ASN A 359 30.42 42.50 -17.26
N LEU A 360 29.46 41.87 -16.57
CA LEU A 360 29.19 42.07 -15.15
C LEU A 360 30.00 41.06 -14.30
N PRO A 361 30.48 41.47 -13.12
CA PRO A 361 31.33 40.62 -12.28
C PRO A 361 30.60 39.42 -11.65
N ASN A 362 29.28 39.51 -11.48
CA ASN A 362 28.42 38.45 -10.95
C ASN A 362 27.13 38.39 -11.77
N VAL A 363 26.82 37.21 -12.30
CA VAL A 363 25.60 36.97 -13.09
C VAL A 363 24.94 35.71 -12.55
N VAL A 364 23.66 35.83 -12.18
CA VAL A 364 22.82 34.72 -11.73
C VAL A 364 21.83 34.40 -12.83
N VAL A 365 21.72 33.13 -13.19
CA VAL A 365 20.80 32.63 -14.20
C VAL A 365 19.87 31.64 -13.51
N SER A 366 18.58 31.96 -13.46
CA SER A 366 17.54 31.13 -12.84
C SER A 366 16.37 30.93 -13.81
N SER A 367 15.74 29.77 -13.73
CA SER A 367 14.46 29.41 -14.36
C SER A 367 13.25 30.03 -13.64
N VAL A 368 13.46 30.56 -12.43
CA VAL A 368 12.43 31.21 -11.60
C VAL A 368 12.67 32.72 -11.57
N ASP A 369 11.59 33.48 -11.51
CA ASP A 369 11.64 34.94 -11.40
C ASP A 369 12.40 35.37 -10.12
N PRO A 370 13.49 36.16 -10.23
CA PRO A 370 14.28 36.59 -9.08
C PRO A 370 13.48 37.40 -8.04
N ALA A 371 12.41 38.09 -8.45
CA ALA A 371 11.57 38.82 -7.51
C ALA A 371 10.73 37.87 -6.63
N SER A 372 10.38 36.70 -7.15
CA SER A 372 9.69 35.64 -6.40
C SER A 372 10.62 34.94 -5.40
N LEU A 373 11.90 34.77 -5.76
CA LEU A 373 12.93 34.23 -4.85
C LEU A 373 13.29 35.23 -3.74
N ALA A 374 13.42 36.52 -4.09
CA ALA A 374 13.71 37.59 -3.13
C ALA A 374 12.54 37.85 -2.16
N ALA A 375 11.29 37.66 -2.59
CA ALA A 375 10.12 37.73 -1.70
C ALA A 375 10.14 36.60 -0.65
N HIS A 376 10.64 35.41 -1.01
CA HIS A 376 10.83 34.28 -0.10
C HIS A 376 12.00 34.50 0.87
N GLU A 377 13.11 35.09 0.42
CA GLU A 377 14.24 35.43 1.29
C GLU A 377 13.94 36.63 2.21
N ALA A 378 13.16 37.61 1.76
CA ALA A 378 12.78 38.78 2.57
C ALA A 378 11.76 38.45 3.68
N ALA A 379 11.05 37.32 3.58
CA ALA A 379 10.19 36.79 4.63
C ALA A 379 10.96 36.02 5.72
N ARG A 380 12.27 35.80 5.53
CA ARG A 380 13.16 35.20 6.52
C ARG A 380 13.65 36.29 7.48
N VAL A 381 13.36 36.15 8.78
CA VAL A 381 14.02 36.95 9.81
C VAL A 381 15.51 36.54 9.82
N PRO A 382 16.46 37.49 9.70
CA PRO A 382 17.88 37.14 9.71
C PRO A 382 18.31 36.84 11.14
N ASP A 383 18.76 35.61 11.39
CA ASP A 383 19.52 35.28 12.59
C ASP A 383 21.02 35.07 12.27
N ALA A 384 21.82 35.31 13.29
CA ALA A 384 23.23 35.70 13.29
C ALA A 384 24.24 34.69 12.68
N PRO A 385 25.50 35.10 12.40
CA PRO A 385 26.36 34.51 11.38
C PRO A 385 26.85 33.10 11.74
N GLN A 386 26.51 32.12 10.90
CA GLN A 386 27.28 30.89 10.77
C GLN A 386 28.69 31.25 10.29
N ALA A 387 29.68 30.90 11.10
CA ALA A 387 31.08 31.02 10.74
C ALA A 387 31.34 30.21 9.47
N THR A 388 31.84 30.90 8.45
CA THR A 388 32.45 30.32 7.26
C THR A 388 33.69 29.52 7.67
N ALA A 389 33.72 28.23 7.38
CA ALA A 389 34.94 27.44 7.35
C ALA A 389 34.91 26.53 6.12
N ASP A 390 35.52 27.06 5.06
CA ASP A 390 36.30 26.40 4.00
C ASP A 390 35.83 25.03 3.47
N ASP A 391 35.36 25.08 2.23
CA ASP A 391 35.54 24.03 1.21
C ASP A 391 37.04 23.81 0.94
N ALA A 392 37.70 22.91 1.67
CA ALA A 392 38.78 22.03 1.19
C ALA A 392 39.33 21.12 2.31
N GLU A 393 39.42 19.82 1.99
CA GLU A 393 40.14 18.75 2.71
C GLU A 393 39.58 18.26 4.05
N GLY A 394 38.93 17.09 3.98
CA GLY A 394 38.82 16.18 5.09
C GLY A 394 37.77 15.12 4.83
N ALA A 395 38.19 13.89 4.56
CA ALA A 395 37.41 12.73 4.99
C ALA A 395 37.23 12.85 6.51
N ALA A 396 36.22 13.61 6.94
CA ALA A 396 35.75 13.58 8.30
C ALA A 396 35.36 12.12 8.52
N THR A 397 36.08 11.48 9.41
CA THR A 397 35.89 10.09 9.80
C THR A 397 34.45 9.97 10.30
N ARG A 398 33.53 9.56 9.41
CA ARG A 398 32.14 9.33 9.78
C ARG A 398 32.16 8.34 10.93
N ALA A 399 31.50 8.68 12.03
CA ALA A 399 31.54 7.91 13.26
C ALA A 399 31.08 6.47 12.95
N MET A 400 32.00 5.52 13.09
CA MET A 400 31.71 4.10 12.93
C MET A 400 30.99 3.58 14.17
N PRO A 401 30.20 2.50 14.06
CA PRO A 401 29.61 1.87 15.24
C PRO A 401 30.68 1.49 16.26
N GLU A 402 30.52 1.95 17.49
CA GLU A 402 31.48 1.75 18.59
C GLU A 402 31.14 0.51 19.43
N ASN A 403 29.93 -0.03 19.28
CA ASN A 403 29.47 -1.22 20.00
C ASN A 403 28.58 -2.14 19.12
N ASP A 404 28.38 -3.37 19.59
CA ASP A 404 27.62 -4.40 18.86
C ASP A 404 26.16 -4.02 18.62
N ILE A 405 25.56 -3.21 19.52
CA ILE A 405 24.17 -2.76 19.39
C ILE A 405 24.06 -1.75 18.25
N GLU A 406 24.96 -0.76 18.19
CA GLU A 406 25.07 0.20 17.08
C GLU A 406 25.32 -0.50 15.75
N ALA A 407 26.26 -1.45 15.69
CA ALA A 407 26.57 -2.19 14.46
C ALA A 407 25.36 -2.97 13.93
N ARG A 408 24.57 -3.55 14.83
CA ARG A 408 23.38 -4.32 14.47
C ARG A 408 22.21 -3.41 14.06
N LEU A 409 22.03 -2.29 14.75
CA LEU A 409 21.03 -1.28 14.38
C LEU A 409 21.36 -0.65 13.03
N LEU A 410 22.63 -0.34 12.77
CA LEU A 410 23.11 0.14 11.48
C LEU A 410 22.71 -0.82 10.36
N ALA A 411 22.97 -2.12 10.52
CA ALA A 411 22.57 -3.13 9.55
C ALA A 411 21.04 -3.20 9.34
N PHE A 412 20.24 -3.02 10.40
CA PHE A 412 18.78 -2.93 10.26
C PHE A 412 18.37 -1.69 9.47
N TRP A 413 19.00 -0.55 9.71
CA TRP A 413 18.68 0.71 9.05
C TRP A 413 19.08 0.67 7.58
N GLU A 414 20.27 0.19 7.25
CA GLU A 414 20.71 0.01 5.85
C GLU A 414 19.77 -0.93 5.08
N GLN A 415 19.37 -2.05 5.71
CA GLN A 415 18.43 -3.00 5.10
C GLN A 415 17.03 -2.39 4.90
N LEU A 416 16.55 -1.61 5.87
CA LEU A 416 15.18 -1.09 5.87
C LEU A 416 15.00 0.20 5.05
N LEU A 417 16.02 1.05 4.99
CA LEU A 417 16.03 2.32 4.26
C LEU A 417 16.61 2.19 2.84
N GLY A 418 17.31 1.09 2.54
CA GLY A 418 17.91 0.86 1.22
C GLY A 418 19.08 1.80 0.90
N LEU A 419 19.65 2.46 1.90
CA LEU A 419 20.79 3.36 1.76
C LEU A 419 22.08 2.66 2.20
N PRO A 420 23.10 2.54 1.34
CA PRO A 420 24.43 2.12 1.76
C PRO A 420 25.15 3.27 2.47
N ASP A 421 25.95 2.97 3.50
CA ASP A 421 26.87 3.91 4.15
C ASP A 421 26.20 4.95 5.09
N ILE A 422 25.30 4.46 5.95
CA ILE A 422 24.62 5.27 7.00
C ILE A 422 25.58 5.53 8.19
N GLY A 423 25.67 6.76 8.67
CA GLY A 423 26.40 7.13 9.88
C GLY A 423 25.59 6.90 11.17
N VAL A 424 26.25 6.58 12.29
CA VAL A 424 25.53 6.30 13.56
C VAL A 424 24.82 7.51 14.18
N GLU A 425 25.17 8.72 13.73
CA GLU A 425 24.54 9.98 14.13
C GLU A 425 23.52 10.49 13.10
N ASP A 426 23.31 9.76 12.01
CA ASP A 426 22.32 10.15 11.01
C ASP A 426 20.92 9.92 11.56
N SER A 427 20.03 10.88 11.31
CA SER A 427 18.63 10.82 11.73
C SER A 427 17.85 9.82 10.86
N PHE A 428 17.14 8.89 11.50
CA PHE A 428 16.30 7.87 10.86
C PHE A 428 15.38 8.46 9.80
N PHE A 429 14.83 9.64 10.09
CA PHE A 429 13.85 10.26 9.23
C PHE A 429 14.47 11.14 8.14
N ASP A 430 15.64 11.74 8.39
CA ASP A 430 16.34 12.53 7.36
C ASP A 430 16.86 11.61 6.24
N LEU A 431 17.10 10.35 6.60
CA LEU A 431 17.39 9.25 5.69
C LEU A 431 16.15 8.69 4.96
N GLY A 432 14.98 9.32 5.09
CA GLY A 432 13.74 8.90 4.42
C GLY A 432 12.93 7.84 5.18
N GLY A 433 13.24 7.58 6.45
CA GLY A 433 12.45 6.69 7.30
C GLY A 433 11.02 7.21 7.52
N HIS A 434 10.04 6.30 7.46
CA HIS A 434 8.63 6.60 7.71
C HIS A 434 7.96 5.50 8.56
N SER A 435 6.67 5.66 8.87
CA SER A 435 5.93 4.82 9.83
C SER A 435 6.06 3.32 9.59
N LEU A 436 5.91 2.85 8.34
CA LEU A 436 6.03 1.44 8.00
C LEU A 436 7.45 0.89 8.19
N ILE A 437 8.47 1.68 7.88
CA ILE A 437 9.88 1.32 8.07
C ILE A 437 10.21 1.26 9.56
N ALA A 438 9.71 2.22 10.35
CA ALA A 438 9.87 2.26 11.80
C ALA A 438 9.23 1.03 12.49
N VAL A 439 8.06 0.59 12.02
CA VAL A 439 7.39 -0.63 12.50
C VAL A 439 8.25 -1.86 12.30
N ARG A 440 8.78 -2.00 11.09
CA ARG A 440 9.69 -3.10 10.75
C ARG A 440 10.96 -3.04 11.60
N LEU A 441 11.51 -1.84 11.81
CA LEU A 441 12.68 -1.61 12.67
C LEU A 441 12.42 -2.07 14.10
N PHE A 442 11.34 -1.63 14.74
CA PHE A 442 11.04 -2.02 16.13
C PHE A 442 10.66 -3.51 16.26
N ALA A 443 10.05 -4.11 15.23
CA ALA A 443 9.85 -5.56 15.19
C ALA A 443 11.18 -6.32 15.17
N LEU A 444 12.18 -5.84 14.41
CA LEU A 444 13.54 -6.40 14.40
C LEU A 444 14.25 -6.19 15.75
N ILE A 445 14.13 -5.01 16.37
CA ILE A 445 14.68 -4.71 17.70
C ILE A 445 14.08 -5.64 18.76
N ARG A 446 12.74 -5.78 18.82
CA ARG A 446 12.06 -6.70 19.74
C ARG A 446 12.48 -8.14 19.53
N LYS A 447 12.55 -8.60 18.28
CA LYS A 447 12.97 -9.96 17.96
C LYS A 447 14.38 -10.25 18.45
N THR A 448 15.29 -9.29 18.25
CA THR A 448 16.74 -9.43 18.49
C THR A 448 17.10 -9.23 19.96
N TYR A 449 16.58 -8.18 20.60
CA TYR A 449 16.98 -7.76 21.94
C TYR A 449 15.96 -8.09 23.03
N LYS A 450 14.77 -8.59 22.67
CA LYS A 450 13.65 -8.84 23.60
C LYS A 450 13.21 -7.59 24.37
N VAL A 451 13.54 -6.42 23.86
CA VAL A 451 13.12 -5.13 24.38
C VAL A 451 11.97 -4.59 23.53
N GLU A 452 10.94 -4.08 24.19
CA GLU A 452 9.81 -3.42 23.55
C GLU A 452 9.89 -1.91 23.83
N PHE A 453 9.84 -1.13 22.75
CA PHE A 453 9.85 0.33 22.79
C PHE A 453 8.64 0.86 22.02
N PRO A 454 8.02 1.95 22.47
CA PRO A 454 7.03 2.64 21.65
C PRO A 454 7.75 3.23 20.43
N ILE A 455 7.10 3.22 19.28
CA ILE A 455 7.70 3.75 18.03
C ILE A 455 8.05 5.23 18.16
N SER A 456 7.35 5.95 19.04
CA SER A 456 7.63 7.34 19.39
C SER A 456 9.05 7.56 19.92
N VAL A 457 9.76 6.51 20.35
CA VAL A 457 11.18 6.57 20.71
C VAL A 457 12.01 7.18 19.58
N LEU A 458 11.69 6.94 18.31
CA LEU A 458 12.43 7.54 17.20
C LEU A 458 12.33 9.07 17.17
N PHE A 459 11.32 9.70 17.81
CA PHE A 459 11.28 11.16 17.93
C PHE A 459 12.27 11.67 18.98
N SER A 460 12.34 11.01 20.13
CA SER A 460 13.27 11.39 21.21
C SER A 460 14.70 10.90 20.99
N ALA A 461 14.88 9.85 20.18
CA ALA A 461 16.13 9.18 19.89
C ALA A 461 16.23 8.85 18.39
N PRO A 462 16.36 9.88 17.52
CA PRO A 462 16.26 9.72 16.07
C PRO A 462 17.51 9.11 15.44
N THR A 463 18.59 8.81 16.16
CA THR A 463 19.84 8.27 15.61
C THR A 463 20.12 6.83 16.06
N ILE A 464 20.97 6.11 15.32
CA ILE A 464 21.40 4.74 15.69
C ILE A 464 22.02 4.73 17.08
N ARG A 465 22.87 5.72 17.38
CA ARG A 465 23.49 5.85 18.70
C ARG A 465 22.48 6.09 19.82
N ALA A 466 21.54 7.02 19.63
CA ALA A 466 20.51 7.29 20.63
C ALA A 466 19.59 6.08 20.87
N CYS A 467 19.26 5.33 19.81
CA CYS A 467 18.53 4.06 19.92
C CYS A 467 19.35 2.98 20.64
N ALA A 468 20.66 2.88 20.33
CA ALA A 468 21.56 1.92 20.97
C ALA A 468 21.68 2.17 22.48
N ASP A 469 21.78 3.43 22.90
CA ASP A 469 21.83 3.82 24.32
C ASP A 469 20.57 3.40 25.08
N LEU A 470 19.39 3.54 24.47
CA LEU A 470 18.12 3.11 25.08
C LEU A 470 18.05 1.60 25.21
N ILE A 471 18.44 0.86 24.16
CA ILE A 471 18.54 -0.60 24.20
C ILE A 471 19.54 -1.04 25.27
N ALA A 472 20.72 -0.42 25.34
CA ALA A 472 21.76 -0.75 26.31
C ALA A 472 21.30 -0.52 27.75
N LYS A 473 20.60 0.60 28.04
CA LYS A 473 20.01 0.85 29.37
C LYS A 473 19.00 -0.22 29.78
N ARG A 474 18.23 -0.75 28.81
CA ARG A 474 17.21 -1.77 29.06
C ARG A 474 17.77 -3.18 29.17
N ILE A 475 18.85 -3.50 28.46
CA ILE A 475 19.57 -4.77 28.55
C ILE A 475 20.48 -4.81 29.78
N GLY A 476 21.07 -3.68 30.18
CA GLY A 476 21.95 -3.57 31.36
C GLY A 476 21.24 -3.60 32.71
N SER A 477 19.91 -3.59 32.74
CA SER A 477 19.08 -3.73 33.93
C SER A 477 18.51 -5.16 34.04
N ASP A 478 19.37 -6.11 34.35
CA ASP A 478 18.95 -7.44 34.83
C ASP A 478 18.35 -7.29 36.24
N GLY A 479 17.03 -7.12 36.30
CA GLY A 479 16.24 -7.21 37.52
C GLY A 479 15.80 -5.86 38.09
N ASP A 480 14.48 -5.76 38.23
CA ASP A 480 13.68 -4.73 38.89
C ASP A 480 13.20 -3.57 38.01
N ALA A 481 11.86 -3.49 37.91
CA ALA A 481 11.15 -2.34 37.39
C ALA A 481 11.26 -1.23 38.44
N GLY A 482 12.06 -0.21 38.16
CA GLY A 482 12.27 0.91 39.07
C GLY A 482 12.73 2.15 38.33
N ASP A 483 11.94 3.21 38.48
CA ASP A 483 12.00 4.53 37.86
C ASP A 483 13.35 5.25 37.88
N GLY A 484 13.55 6.06 36.83
CA GLY A 484 13.97 7.45 36.96
C GLY A 484 14.74 8.00 35.75
N VAL A 485 14.57 9.24 35.28
CA VAL A 485 13.64 10.38 35.45
C VAL A 485 13.95 11.25 34.19
N ASP A 486 13.07 11.84 33.36
CA ASP A 486 12.27 13.07 33.63
C ASP A 486 11.35 13.54 32.46
N GLN A 487 10.86 12.64 31.59
CA GLN A 487 9.77 12.94 30.60
C GLN A 487 8.71 11.81 30.49
N ALA A 488 8.76 10.81 31.39
CA ALA A 488 8.25 9.46 31.15
C ALA A 488 6.78 9.16 31.56
N ASN A 489 5.93 10.14 31.84
CA ASN A 489 4.56 9.87 32.34
C ASN A 489 3.40 10.30 31.43
N LEU A 490 3.66 10.82 30.22
CA LEU A 490 2.61 11.15 29.25
C LEU A 490 2.34 9.92 28.37
N LYS A 491 1.15 9.32 28.48
CA LYS A 491 0.76 8.12 27.73
C LYS A 491 0.26 8.48 26.32
N HIS A 492 -0.38 9.63 26.19
CA HIS A 492 -1.07 10.09 24.99
C HIS A 492 -0.34 11.24 24.30
N VAL A 493 0.28 12.14 25.05
CA VAL A 493 0.92 13.35 24.50
C VAL A 493 2.39 13.08 24.12
N VAL A 494 2.72 13.25 22.84
CA VAL A 494 4.05 13.02 22.27
C VAL A 494 4.59 14.34 21.69
N ALA A 495 5.77 14.78 22.13
CA ALA A 495 6.45 15.94 21.53
C ALA A 495 6.95 15.61 20.12
N MET A 496 6.67 16.49 19.14
CA MET A 496 6.98 16.26 17.73
C MET A 496 7.86 17.36 17.10
N HIS A 497 8.64 18.07 17.91
CA HIS A 497 9.59 19.08 17.48
C HIS A 497 11.03 18.63 17.75
N ASP A 498 11.95 19.00 16.86
CA ASP A 498 13.38 18.71 17.02
C ASP A 498 14.07 19.85 17.79
N GLY A 499 14.83 19.53 18.84
CA GLY A 499 15.56 20.54 19.63
C GLY A 499 14.69 21.40 20.56
N ALA A 500 15.20 22.59 20.92
CA ALA A 500 14.46 23.53 21.78
C ALA A 500 13.29 24.14 20.99
N PRO A 501 12.02 23.98 21.44
CA PRO A 501 10.88 24.47 20.70
C PRO A 501 10.87 26.00 20.64
N GLY A 502 10.24 26.55 19.60
CA GLY A 502 10.01 28.00 19.50
C GLY A 502 9.12 28.53 20.64
N PRO A 503 9.07 29.85 20.87
CA PRO A 503 8.43 30.45 22.05
C PRO A 503 6.89 30.57 21.97
N GLY A 504 6.25 30.17 20.86
CA GLY A 504 4.81 30.28 20.69
C GLY A 504 3.97 29.39 21.62
N THR A 505 2.66 29.62 21.69
CA THR A 505 1.76 28.78 22.52
C THR A 505 1.76 27.34 22.01
N PRO A 506 1.86 26.33 22.90
CA PRO A 506 1.80 24.92 22.54
C PRO A 506 0.59 24.57 21.66
N PHE A 507 0.83 23.80 20.61
CA PHE A 507 -0.22 23.26 19.75
C PHE A 507 -0.36 21.76 19.94
N PHE A 508 -1.56 21.30 20.27
CA PHE A 508 -1.85 19.88 20.49
C PHE A 508 -2.73 19.32 19.37
N LEU A 509 -2.25 18.31 18.63
CA LEU A 509 -2.93 17.73 17.48
C LEU A 509 -3.33 16.26 17.71
N VAL A 510 -4.62 15.98 17.73
CA VAL A 510 -5.16 14.62 17.88
C VAL A 510 -4.96 13.80 16.60
N ALA A 511 -4.44 12.59 16.74
CA ALA A 511 -4.33 11.61 15.65
C ALA A 511 -5.69 11.15 15.10
N GLY A 512 -5.68 10.57 13.89
CA GLY A 512 -6.87 10.04 13.22
C GLY A 512 -7.48 8.80 13.88
N CYS A 513 -8.47 8.18 13.23
CA CYS A 513 -9.21 7.01 13.74
C CYS A 513 -8.31 5.79 14.06
N PHE A 514 -7.13 5.68 13.43
CA PHE A 514 -6.12 4.66 13.73
C PHE A 514 -5.20 5.01 14.93
N GLY A 515 -5.35 6.20 15.50
CA GLY A 515 -4.74 6.58 16.78
C GLY A 515 -3.25 6.91 16.78
N ASN A 516 -2.54 6.75 15.68
CA ASN A 516 -1.08 6.96 15.60
C ASN A 516 -0.70 8.37 15.09
N VAL A 517 0.35 8.96 15.66
CA VAL A 517 0.79 10.34 15.37
C VAL A 517 1.85 10.45 14.26
N LEU A 518 2.36 9.35 13.72
CA LEU A 518 3.52 9.37 12.79
C LEU A 518 3.26 10.15 11.49
N ASN A 519 2.02 10.11 10.97
CA ASN A 519 1.65 10.87 9.76
C ASN A 519 1.61 12.39 9.98
N LEU A 520 1.67 12.84 11.24
CA LEU A 520 1.68 14.25 11.61
C LEU A 520 3.11 14.81 11.75
N ARG A 521 4.15 14.00 11.56
CA ARG A 521 5.56 14.39 11.75
C ARG A 521 5.95 15.59 10.89
N HIS A 522 5.63 15.57 9.60
CA HIS A 522 6.04 16.66 8.71
C HIS A 522 5.42 17.99 9.13
N LEU A 523 4.16 17.97 9.58
CA LEU A 523 3.50 19.14 10.12
C LEU A 523 4.14 19.60 11.44
N GLY A 524 4.44 18.66 12.34
CA GLY A 524 5.12 18.94 13.61
C GLY A 524 6.51 19.53 13.43
N HIS A 525 7.28 19.03 12.46
CA HIS A 525 8.61 19.56 12.12
C HIS A 525 8.52 20.99 11.54
N LEU A 526 7.58 21.24 10.63
CA LEU A 526 7.41 22.56 10.01
C LEU A 526 6.92 23.64 10.99
N LEU A 527 6.06 23.28 11.95
CA LEU A 527 5.54 24.22 12.96
C LEU A 527 6.35 24.25 14.25
N GLY A 528 7.15 23.22 14.52
CA GLY A 528 7.93 23.03 15.74
C GLY A 528 9.03 24.08 15.95
N GLY A 529 9.50 24.70 14.87
CA GLY A 529 10.45 25.81 14.94
C GLY A 529 9.85 27.08 15.56
N ASP A 530 8.54 27.30 15.42
CA ASP A 530 7.86 28.50 15.91
C ASP A 530 7.27 28.31 17.32
N ARG A 531 6.87 27.07 17.66
CA ARG A 531 6.16 26.74 18.91
C ARG A 531 6.36 25.27 19.32
N PRO A 532 6.11 24.90 20.58
CA PRO A 532 6.02 23.50 20.97
C PRO A 532 4.84 22.83 20.24
N PHE A 533 5.12 21.71 19.55
CA PHE A 533 4.11 20.92 18.86
C PHE A 533 4.00 19.52 19.48
N TYR A 534 2.78 19.13 19.83
CA TYR A 534 2.48 17.85 20.46
C TYR A 534 1.42 17.07 19.65
N GLY A 535 1.72 15.81 19.34
CA GLY A 535 0.74 14.86 18.81
C GLY A 535 0.06 14.10 19.95
N MET A 536 -1.23 13.81 19.84
CA MET A 536 -1.98 13.01 20.81
C MET A 536 -2.39 11.66 20.21
N GLN A 537 -1.82 10.59 20.76
CA GLN A 537 -2.01 9.20 20.30
C GLN A 537 -3.06 8.44 21.13
N ALA A 538 -3.74 7.48 20.50
CA ALA A 538 -4.81 6.70 21.12
C ALA A 538 -4.31 5.74 22.21
N LYS A 539 -5.16 5.54 23.21
CA LYS A 539 -5.00 4.49 24.22
C LYS A 539 -5.14 3.10 23.59
N GLY A 540 -4.33 2.14 24.04
CA GLY A 540 -4.37 0.76 23.56
C GLY A 540 -3.65 0.52 22.23
N LEU A 541 -3.08 1.55 21.60
CA LEU A 541 -2.37 1.44 20.31
C LEU A 541 -1.24 0.39 20.31
N PHE A 542 -0.56 0.22 21.45
CA PHE A 542 0.57 -0.71 21.62
C PHE A 542 0.21 -1.96 22.45
N GLY A 543 -1.07 -2.21 22.73
CA GLY A 543 -1.55 -3.32 23.54
C GLY A 543 -1.44 -3.10 25.05
N GLY A 544 -2.15 -3.92 25.83
CA GLY A 544 -2.13 -3.90 27.30
C GLY A 544 -3.17 -3.03 27.99
N GLU A 545 -3.82 -2.10 27.28
CA GLU A 545 -4.96 -1.32 27.76
C GLU A 545 -6.06 -1.27 26.69
N GLU A 546 -7.34 -1.36 27.08
CA GLU A 546 -8.45 -1.25 26.13
C GLU A 546 -8.59 0.20 25.61
N PRO A 547 -8.81 0.39 24.29
CA PRO A 547 -9.10 1.70 23.70
C PRO A 547 -10.36 2.34 24.29
N HIS A 548 -10.38 3.67 24.32
CA HIS A 548 -11.56 4.43 24.71
C HIS A 548 -12.76 4.12 23.81
N GLN A 549 -13.94 4.08 24.41
CA GLN A 549 -15.20 3.75 23.73
C GLN A 549 -16.11 4.98 23.51
N THR A 550 -15.70 6.15 24.02
CA THR A 550 -16.43 7.42 23.87
C THR A 550 -15.44 8.57 23.62
N PHE A 551 -15.87 9.61 22.88
CA PHE A 551 -15.02 10.79 22.67
C PHE A 551 -14.87 11.61 23.95
N GLU A 552 -15.88 11.59 24.80
CA GLU A 552 -15.91 12.31 26.07
C GLU A 552 -14.86 11.76 27.05
N ASP A 553 -14.73 10.44 27.14
CA ASP A 553 -13.67 9.79 27.93
C ASP A 553 -12.28 10.07 27.35
N THR A 554 -12.16 10.02 26.02
CA THR A 554 -10.90 10.30 25.33
C THR A 554 -10.44 11.73 25.60
N ALA A 555 -11.34 12.70 25.41
CA ALA A 555 -11.05 14.12 25.61
C ALA A 555 -10.68 14.42 27.07
N ARG A 556 -11.38 13.83 28.04
CA ARG A 556 -11.06 13.99 29.47
C ARG A 556 -9.62 13.55 29.76
N ASP A 557 -9.24 12.37 29.30
CA ASP A 557 -7.92 11.80 29.58
C ASP A 557 -6.82 12.60 28.85
N TYR A 558 -7.09 13.07 27.63
CA TYR A 558 -6.16 13.94 26.89
C TYR A 558 -5.99 15.30 27.56
N ILE A 559 -7.07 15.94 28.03
CA ILE A 559 -6.99 17.20 28.78
C ILE A 559 -6.13 17.01 30.04
N ALA A 560 -6.28 15.89 30.76
CA ALA A 560 -5.49 15.63 31.96
C ALA A 560 -3.98 15.59 31.68
N GLU A 561 -3.56 15.10 30.51
CA GLU A 561 -2.15 15.13 30.08
C GLU A 561 -1.73 16.48 29.50
N MET A 562 -2.60 17.14 28.71
CA MET A 562 -2.35 18.49 28.21
C MET A 562 -2.07 19.47 29.36
N LYS A 563 -2.80 19.38 30.48
CA LYS A 563 -2.59 20.23 31.65
C LYS A 563 -1.28 19.96 32.40
N GLN A 564 -0.63 18.83 32.17
CA GLN A 564 0.72 18.58 32.69
C GLN A 564 1.78 19.33 31.88
N VAL A 565 1.53 19.50 30.57
CA VAL A 565 2.39 20.28 29.66
C VAL A 565 2.11 21.79 29.81
N GLN A 566 0.84 22.19 29.78
CA GLN A 566 0.39 23.56 29.89
C GLN A 566 -0.74 23.64 30.94
N PRO A 567 -0.45 24.02 32.20
CA PRO A 567 -1.44 23.97 33.29
C PRO A 567 -2.68 24.86 33.15
N GLN A 568 -2.57 25.96 32.40
CA GLN A 568 -3.62 26.95 32.22
C GLN A 568 -3.71 27.35 30.75
N GLY A 569 -4.95 27.60 30.29
CA GLY A 569 -5.19 28.15 28.98
C GLY A 569 -4.63 29.57 28.83
N PRO A 570 -4.72 30.14 27.63
CA PRO A 570 -5.43 29.64 26.45
C PRO A 570 -4.76 28.45 25.75
N TYR A 571 -5.54 27.47 25.30
CA TYR A 571 -5.07 26.30 24.55
C TYR A 571 -5.24 26.49 23.04
N MET A 572 -4.32 25.91 22.27
CA MET A 572 -4.48 25.72 20.83
C MET A 572 -4.51 24.23 20.53
N ILE A 573 -5.60 23.78 19.92
CA ILE A 573 -5.85 22.35 19.72
C ILE A 573 -6.28 22.09 18.29
N GLY A 574 -6.05 20.88 17.81
CA GLY A 574 -6.61 20.42 16.56
C GLY A 574 -6.75 18.92 16.49
N GLY A 575 -7.30 18.42 15.40
CA GLY A 575 -7.31 16.99 15.11
C GLY A 575 -7.34 16.68 13.63
N PHE A 576 -6.70 15.58 13.25
CA PHE A 576 -6.69 15.05 11.90
C PHE A 576 -7.72 13.94 11.72
N SER A 577 -8.50 13.99 10.63
CA SER A 577 -9.49 12.97 10.29
C SER A 577 -10.42 12.68 11.48
N GLY A 578 -10.56 11.42 11.94
CA GLY A 578 -11.34 11.08 13.13
C GLY A 578 -10.97 11.88 14.40
N GLY A 579 -9.71 12.34 14.52
CA GLY A 579 -9.24 13.14 15.65
C GLY A 579 -9.84 14.53 15.73
N GLY A 580 -10.35 15.09 14.64
CA GLY A 580 -11.00 16.41 14.67
C GLY A 580 -12.28 16.41 15.51
N VAL A 581 -12.99 15.27 15.59
CA VAL A 581 -14.15 15.12 16.48
C VAL A 581 -13.71 15.15 17.94
N THR A 582 -12.63 14.44 18.28
CA THR A 582 -12.04 14.47 19.63
C THR A 582 -11.53 15.87 19.98
N ALA A 583 -10.88 16.56 19.05
CA ALA A 583 -10.40 17.94 19.27
C ALA A 583 -11.55 18.92 19.52
N TYR A 584 -12.65 18.76 18.79
CA TYR A 584 -13.87 19.53 19.04
C TYR A 584 -14.42 19.25 20.45
N GLU A 585 -14.47 17.98 20.87
CA GLU A 585 -14.91 17.61 22.21
C GLU A 585 -13.97 18.16 23.31
N ILE A 586 -12.65 18.14 23.09
CA ILE A 586 -11.67 18.77 23.99
C ILE A 586 -11.99 20.27 24.15
N ALA A 587 -12.29 20.98 23.05
CA ALA A 587 -12.65 22.39 23.08
C ALA A 587 -13.87 22.65 23.98
N GLN A 588 -14.89 21.79 23.87
CA GLN A 588 -16.13 21.89 24.65
C GLN A 588 -15.88 21.65 26.14
N GLN A 589 -15.12 20.60 26.47
CA GLN A 589 -14.79 20.30 27.87
C GLN A 589 -13.90 21.37 28.50
N LEU A 590 -12.91 21.90 27.77
CA LEU A 590 -12.09 23.03 28.25
C LEU A 590 -12.95 24.25 28.57
N LYS A 591 -13.88 24.61 27.68
CA LYS A 591 -14.84 25.70 27.91
C LYS A 591 -15.71 25.43 29.14
N ALA A 592 -16.21 24.20 29.30
CA ALA A 592 -17.00 23.81 30.47
C ALA A 592 -16.20 23.89 31.79
N MET A 593 -14.88 23.70 31.72
CA MET A 593 -13.95 23.88 32.84
C MET A 593 -13.57 25.35 33.11
N GLY A 594 -14.05 26.30 32.30
CA GLY A 594 -13.70 27.71 32.39
C GLY A 594 -12.33 28.06 31.78
N GLU A 595 -11.76 27.15 31.01
CA GLU A 595 -10.55 27.37 30.21
C GLU A 595 -10.93 27.84 28.79
N GLU A 596 -10.02 28.52 28.10
CA GLU A 596 -10.24 29.00 26.73
C GLU A 596 -9.45 28.16 25.72
N ALA A 597 -10.10 27.73 24.63
CA ALA A 597 -9.44 27.18 23.45
C ALA A 597 -9.48 28.22 22.31
N THR A 598 -8.41 29.01 22.18
CA THR A 598 -8.34 30.17 21.28
C THR A 598 -8.47 29.78 19.81
N VAL A 599 -7.96 28.61 19.45
CA VAL A 599 -8.06 28.03 18.11
C VAL A 599 -8.36 26.54 18.24
N THR A 600 -9.39 26.09 17.53
CA THR A 600 -9.70 24.67 17.33
C THR A 600 -9.57 24.32 15.84
N VAL A 601 -8.60 23.49 15.49
CA VAL A 601 -8.31 23.10 14.11
C VAL A 601 -8.93 21.74 13.77
N ILE A 602 -9.58 21.65 12.62
CA ILE A 602 -10.15 20.43 12.08
C ILE A 602 -9.47 20.18 10.73
N LEU A 603 -8.65 19.12 10.64
CA LEU A 603 -7.95 18.74 9.41
C LEU A 603 -8.71 17.62 8.71
N ASP A 604 -9.46 18.01 7.68
CA ASP A 604 -10.31 17.18 6.83
C ASP A 604 -11.19 16.15 7.57
N SER A 605 -11.75 16.55 8.71
CA SER A 605 -12.71 15.73 9.46
C SER A 605 -14.13 16.04 9.02
N ALA A 606 -14.92 15.00 8.79
CA ALA A 606 -16.38 15.09 8.68
C ALA A 606 -17.03 14.88 10.06
N LEU A 607 -18.31 15.26 10.18
CA LEU A 607 -19.12 14.90 11.35
C LEU A 607 -19.19 13.38 11.53
N PRO A 608 -19.19 12.88 12.79
CA PRO A 608 -19.21 11.44 13.08
C PRO A 608 -20.46 10.75 12.53
N ARG A 609 -21.58 11.48 12.43
CA ARG A 609 -22.80 11.02 11.77
C ARG A 609 -23.13 11.92 10.60
N ARG A 610 -22.94 11.41 9.38
CA ARG A 610 -23.25 12.14 8.14
C ARG A 610 -24.75 12.31 7.94
N ARG A 611 -25.16 13.44 7.35
CA ARG A 611 -26.56 13.71 7.00
C ARG A 611 -27.09 12.68 5.99
N PRO A 612 -28.26 12.08 6.24
CA PRO A 612 -28.87 11.18 5.26
C PRO A 612 -29.36 11.97 4.03
N LEU A 613 -29.16 11.42 2.83
CA LEU A 613 -29.69 12.01 1.60
C LEU A 613 -31.23 12.08 1.61
N LYS A 614 -31.77 13.26 1.30
CA LYS A 614 -33.22 13.45 1.15
C LYS A 614 -33.77 12.51 0.07
N ALA A 615 -35.02 12.06 0.23
CA ALA A 615 -35.66 11.17 -0.73
C ALA A 615 -35.66 11.74 -2.16
N ILE A 616 -35.91 13.04 -2.31
CA ILE A 616 -35.89 13.74 -3.60
C ILE A 616 -34.49 13.78 -4.24
N ASP A 617 -33.44 13.89 -3.42
CA ASP A 617 -32.06 13.92 -3.88
C ASP A 617 -31.59 12.52 -4.30
N ARG A 618 -31.99 11.47 -3.57
CA ARG A 618 -31.78 10.08 -3.96
C ARG A 618 -32.45 9.79 -5.31
N VAL A 619 -33.68 10.25 -5.49
CA VAL A 619 -34.40 10.14 -6.78
C VAL A 619 -33.67 10.89 -7.88
N MET A 620 -33.13 12.09 -7.62
CA MET A 620 -32.36 12.82 -8.63
C MET A 620 -31.03 12.18 -8.99
N ILE A 621 -30.29 11.63 -8.01
CA ILE A 621 -29.09 10.82 -8.28
C ILE A 621 -29.48 9.65 -9.16
N GLN A 622 -30.58 8.95 -8.84
CA GLN A 622 -31.09 7.85 -9.66
C GLN A 622 -31.50 8.33 -11.07
N LEU A 623 -32.17 9.48 -11.23
CA LEU A 623 -32.50 10.02 -12.56
C LEU A 623 -31.25 10.41 -13.37
N GLN A 624 -30.23 10.99 -12.73
CA GLN A 624 -28.95 11.30 -13.38
C GLN A 624 -28.23 10.03 -13.79
N GLU A 625 -28.25 9.01 -12.94
CA GLU A 625 -27.72 7.68 -13.25
C GLU A 625 -28.52 7.01 -14.38
N ILE A 626 -29.86 7.12 -14.44
CA ILE A 626 -30.69 6.62 -15.54
C ILE A 626 -30.38 7.36 -16.84
N ARG A 627 -30.18 8.68 -16.79
CA ARG A 627 -29.76 9.46 -17.96
C ARG A 627 -28.36 9.07 -18.43
N ARG A 628 -27.45 8.77 -17.51
CA ARG A 628 -26.06 8.38 -17.81
C ARG A 628 -25.91 6.92 -18.25
N LYS A 629 -26.72 6.01 -17.71
CA LYS A 629 -26.60 4.54 -17.86
C LYS A 629 -27.78 3.89 -18.62
N GLY A 630 -28.74 4.68 -19.06
CA GLY A 630 -29.88 4.23 -19.86
C GLY A 630 -31.10 3.74 -19.07
N ILE A 631 -32.21 3.59 -19.78
CA ILE A 631 -33.56 3.25 -19.27
C ILE A 631 -33.68 1.89 -18.57
N ALA A 632 -32.69 0.99 -18.72
CA ALA A 632 -32.68 -0.33 -18.07
C ALA A 632 -32.22 -0.30 -16.59
N TYR A 633 -31.64 0.81 -16.13
CA TYR A 633 -31.06 0.96 -14.79
C TYR A 633 -32.02 0.76 -13.59
N PRO A 634 -33.30 1.18 -13.62
CA PRO A 634 -34.21 0.99 -12.49
C PRO A 634 -34.46 -0.51 -12.17
N TYR A 635 -34.45 -1.35 -13.21
CA TYR A 635 -34.62 -2.80 -13.06
C TYR A 635 -33.41 -3.47 -12.39
N ILE A 636 -32.20 -2.98 -12.70
CA ILE A 636 -30.94 -3.43 -12.10
C ILE A 636 -30.85 -2.99 -10.63
N TRP A 637 -31.28 -1.76 -10.31
CA TRP A 637 -31.29 -1.21 -8.96
C TRP A 637 -32.25 -1.97 -8.02
N ILE A 638 -33.48 -2.28 -8.46
CA ILE A 638 -34.45 -3.05 -7.67
C ILE A 638 -33.94 -4.47 -7.39
N ARG A 639 -33.34 -5.13 -8.39
CA ARG A 639 -32.78 -6.48 -8.24
C ARG A 639 -31.63 -6.53 -7.23
N ASN A 640 -30.76 -5.51 -7.23
CA ASN A 640 -29.64 -5.41 -6.30
C ASN A 640 -30.11 -5.06 -4.87
N ARG A 641 -31.20 -4.29 -4.73
CA ARG A 641 -31.81 -3.96 -3.45
C ARG A 641 -32.38 -5.21 -2.74
N ILE A 642 -33.06 -6.08 -3.49
CA ILE A 642 -33.60 -7.35 -2.98
C ILE A 642 -32.45 -8.27 -2.54
N ARG A 643 -31.35 -8.31 -3.30
CA ARG A 643 -30.15 -9.10 -2.95
C ARG A 643 -29.46 -8.60 -1.68
N TRP A 644 -29.42 -7.28 -1.46
CA TRP A 644 -28.86 -6.66 -0.25
C TRP A 644 -29.70 -6.90 1.01
N GLU A 645 -31.03 -6.95 0.89
CA GLU A 645 -31.91 -7.33 2.02
C GLU A 645 -31.79 -8.82 2.40
N LEU A 646 -31.44 -9.68 1.43
CA LEU A 646 -31.20 -11.10 1.67
C LEU A 646 -29.85 -11.38 2.35
N THR A 647 -28.81 -10.58 2.11
CA THR A 647 -27.51 -10.71 2.79
C THR A 647 -27.49 -10.14 4.21
N LYS A 648 -28.41 -9.23 4.57
CA LYS A 648 -28.49 -8.64 5.92
C LYS A 648 -28.89 -9.64 7.02
N HIS A 649 -29.41 -10.81 6.66
CA HIS A 649 -29.77 -11.89 7.60
C HIS A 649 -28.73 -13.03 7.70
N ARG A 650 -27.56 -12.90 7.07
CA ARG A 650 -26.42 -13.82 7.21
C ARG A 650 -25.23 -13.06 7.79
N GLY A 651 -25.30 -12.75 9.08
CA GLY A 651 -24.21 -12.13 9.81
C GLY A 651 -23.13 -13.13 10.24
N THR A 652 -21.93 -12.59 10.39
CA THR A 652 -20.82 -13.02 11.26
C THR A 652 -20.20 -14.38 10.98
N PHE A 653 -19.13 -14.43 10.18
CA PHE A 653 -17.95 -15.29 10.35
C PHE A 653 -16.92 -14.86 9.29
N GLU A 654 -15.96 -14.00 9.68
CA GLU A 654 -14.65 -13.79 9.04
C GLU A 654 -13.95 -12.64 9.78
N ALA A 655 -13.49 -12.93 10.99
CA ALA A 655 -12.61 -12.07 11.76
C ALA A 655 -11.69 -12.99 12.58
N ALA A 656 -10.74 -13.63 11.89
CA ALA A 656 -9.62 -14.33 12.48
C ALA A 656 -8.61 -14.62 11.37
N GLU A 657 -7.66 -13.71 11.16
CA GLU A 657 -6.28 -13.97 10.70
C GLU A 657 -5.58 -12.65 10.35
N THR A 658 -5.34 -11.79 11.35
CA THR A 658 -4.27 -10.78 11.28
C THR A 658 -3.83 -10.41 12.70
N GLU A 659 -3.42 -11.41 13.45
CA GLU A 659 -2.78 -11.20 14.74
C GLU A 659 -1.33 -10.77 14.46
N HIS A 660 -0.91 -9.60 14.95
CA HIS A 660 0.46 -9.05 15.04
C HIS A 660 0.91 -8.01 13.98
N GLN A 661 0.42 -6.77 14.11
CA GLN A 661 1.21 -5.52 14.26
C GLN A 661 0.24 -4.32 14.35
N PHE A 662 0.21 -3.67 15.52
CA PHE A 662 -0.78 -2.68 16.02
C PHE A 662 -2.19 -3.22 16.32
N HIS A 663 -2.76 -2.84 17.47
CA HIS A 663 -4.18 -3.04 17.79
C HIS A 663 -5.08 -2.04 17.01
N ASN A 664 -4.76 -1.77 15.74
CA ASN A 664 -5.47 -0.80 14.91
C ASN A 664 -6.96 -1.16 14.80
N ALA A 665 -7.28 -2.46 14.69
CA ALA A 665 -8.65 -2.93 14.61
C ALA A 665 -9.45 -2.69 15.90
N GLU A 666 -8.83 -2.81 17.08
CA GLU A 666 -9.49 -2.53 18.36
C GLU A 666 -9.66 -1.03 18.60
N VAL A 667 -8.64 -0.23 18.23
CA VAL A 667 -8.70 1.24 18.30
C VAL A 667 -9.75 1.78 17.31
N GLU A 668 -9.80 1.24 16.11
CA GLU A 668 -10.81 1.56 15.09
C GLU A 668 -12.22 1.14 15.56
N ALA A 669 -12.38 -0.06 16.11
CA ALA A 669 -13.66 -0.50 16.69
C ALA A 669 -14.11 0.38 17.86
N GLY A 670 -13.19 0.82 18.72
CA GLY A 670 -13.48 1.77 19.79
C GLY A 670 -13.92 3.14 19.24
N TRP A 671 -13.27 3.61 18.18
CA TRP A 671 -13.65 4.85 17.49
C TRP A 671 -15.02 4.74 16.81
N GLU A 672 -15.31 3.65 16.11
CA GLU A 672 -16.62 3.43 15.47
C GLU A 672 -17.75 3.38 16.49
N ASN A 673 -17.51 2.73 17.63
CA ASN A 673 -18.46 2.70 18.73
C ASN A 673 -18.71 4.12 19.27
N ALA A 674 -17.64 4.87 19.56
CA ALA A 674 -17.72 6.26 20.01
C ALA A 674 -18.50 7.14 19.00
N ALA A 675 -18.20 7.03 17.71
CA ALA A 675 -18.87 7.77 16.64
C ALA A 675 -20.37 7.43 16.51
N SER A 676 -20.76 6.20 16.83
CA SER A 676 -22.15 5.76 16.76
C SER A 676 -23.04 6.35 17.87
N VAL A 677 -22.45 6.62 19.04
CA VAL A 677 -23.17 7.10 20.23
C VAL A 677 -23.00 8.60 20.51
N TYR A 678 -21.97 9.23 19.94
CA TYR A 678 -21.65 10.63 20.21
C TYR A 678 -22.66 11.61 19.59
N ASP A 679 -23.09 12.58 20.38
CA ASP A 679 -24.00 13.66 19.98
C ASP A 679 -23.25 15.00 20.00
N VAL A 680 -22.99 15.54 18.82
CA VAL A 680 -22.22 16.78 18.65
C VAL A 680 -22.99 17.95 19.25
N GLN A 681 -22.40 18.64 20.22
CA GLN A 681 -23.02 19.81 20.84
C GLN A 681 -22.59 21.11 20.12
N PRO A 682 -23.37 22.20 20.21
CA PRO A 682 -22.98 23.49 19.64
C PRO A 682 -21.78 24.11 20.36
N TYR A 683 -20.87 24.68 19.57
CA TYR A 683 -19.68 25.40 20.05
C TYR A 683 -19.58 26.78 19.39
N ASP A 684 -19.33 27.80 20.20
CA ASP A 684 -19.19 29.20 19.79
C ASP A 684 -17.73 29.67 19.72
N GLY A 685 -16.75 28.81 20.03
CA GLY A 685 -15.34 29.14 19.85
C GLY A 685 -14.92 29.13 18.38
N ARG A 686 -13.71 29.65 18.11
CA ARG A 686 -13.16 29.74 16.75
C ARG A 686 -12.74 28.36 16.26
N VAL A 687 -13.34 27.92 15.14
CA VAL A 687 -13.05 26.65 14.48
C VAL A 687 -12.46 26.90 13.10
N LEU A 688 -11.28 26.34 12.84
CA LEU A 688 -10.61 26.39 11.54
C LEU A 688 -10.72 25.03 10.88
N VAL A 689 -11.31 24.96 9.69
CA VAL A 689 -11.39 23.72 8.89
C VAL A 689 -10.41 23.82 7.74
N PHE A 690 -9.41 22.94 7.73
CA PHE A 690 -8.54 22.74 6.58
C PHE A 690 -9.00 21.51 5.82
N ARG A 691 -9.15 21.63 4.50
CA ARG A 691 -9.69 20.53 3.68
C ARG A 691 -9.11 20.54 2.27
N PRO A 692 -9.08 19.39 1.59
CA PRO A 692 -8.70 19.32 0.17
C PRO A 692 -9.77 19.93 -0.75
N PRO A 693 -9.43 20.19 -2.04
CA PRO A 693 -10.40 20.70 -3.01
C PRO A 693 -11.61 19.78 -3.18
N MET A 694 -12.81 20.38 -3.19
CA MET A 694 -14.07 19.63 -3.28
C MET A 694 -14.21 18.89 -4.61
N THR A 695 -14.37 17.56 -4.55
CA THR A 695 -14.69 16.76 -5.74
C THR A 695 -16.14 16.31 -5.70
N ALA A 696 -17.02 16.98 -6.45
CA ALA A 696 -18.43 16.63 -6.55
C ALA A 696 -18.69 15.60 -7.66
N HIS A 697 -19.54 14.60 -7.38
CA HIS A 697 -19.93 13.59 -8.37
C HIS A 697 -21.34 13.80 -8.93
N TRP A 698 -22.29 14.22 -8.08
CA TRP A 698 -23.67 14.52 -8.49
C TRP A 698 -24.15 15.88 -7.96
N THR A 699 -25.02 16.55 -8.71
CA THR A 699 -25.68 17.80 -8.28
C THR A 699 -27.15 17.55 -8.05
N VAL A 700 -27.66 17.73 -6.83
CA VAL A 700 -29.04 17.39 -6.43
C VAL A 700 -29.90 18.64 -6.17
N ALA A 701 -31.09 18.51 -5.54
CA ALA A 701 -32.05 19.61 -5.43
C ALA A 701 -31.44 20.83 -4.75
N GLY A 702 -31.69 22.01 -5.32
CA GLY A 702 -31.19 23.28 -4.77
C GLY A 702 -29.69 23.47 -4.96
N GLY A 703 -29.09 22.84 -5.98
CA GLY A 703 -27.67 23.03 -6.34
C GLY A 703 -26.68 22.34 -5.38
N ARG A 704 -27.16 21.50 -4.46
CA ARG A 704 -26.31 20.81 -3.49
C ARG A 704 -25.46 19.74 -4.18
N MET A 705 -24.20 19.63 -3.77
CA MET A 705 -23.25 18.65 -4.30
C MET A 705 -23.25 17.38 -3.46
N VAL A 706 -23.06 16.24 -4.13
CA VAL A 706 -22.95 14.92 -3.51
C VAL A 706 -21.70 14.23 -4.07
N ASP A 707 -20.86 13.69 -3.19
CA ASP A 707 -19.65 12.96 -3.57
C ASP A 707 -19.97 11.56 -4.09
N HIS A 708 -18.94 10.83 -4.52
CA HIS A 708 -19.06 9.45 -5.00
C HIS A 708 -19.53 8.46 -3.92
N GLN A 709 -19.35 8.78 -2.63
CA GLN A 709 -19.81 8.02 -1.48
C GLN A 709 -21.28 8.30 -1.10
N ARG A 710 -22.00 9.08 -1.92
CA ARG A 710 -23.39 9.50 -1.68
C ARG A 710 -23.56 10.30 -0.39
N SER A 711 -22.55 11.06 -0.01
CA SER A 711 -22.60 12.04 1.08
C SER A 711 -22.71 13.44 0.50
N TYR A 712 -23.46 14.33 1.17
CA TYR A 712 -23.47 15.73 0.76
C TYR A 712 -22.08 16.34 0.95
N VAL A 713 -21.62 17.09 -0.03
CA VAL A 713 -20.36 17.84 0.05
C VAL A 713 -20.70 19.26 0.47
N PHE A 714 -20.22 19.66 1.64
CA PHE A 714 -20.38 21.01 2.17
C PHE A 714 -19.04 21.73 2.18
N HIS A 715 -19.08 23.05 2.03
CA HIS A 715 -17.88 23.90 2.06
C HIS A 715 -17.13 23.78 3.40
N ASP A 716 -17.82 23.47 4.48
CA ASP A 716 -17.31 23.45 5.85
C ASP A 716 -17.28 22.04 6.45
N ASN A 717 -17.29 21.00 5.60
CA ASN A 717 -17.44 19.60 6.02
C ASN A 717 -18.64 19.34 6.96
N ASP A 718 -19.69 20.16 6.82
CA ASP A 718 -20.96 20.12 7.56
C ASP A 718 -20.89 20.63 9.01
N TRP A 719 -19.74 21.15 9.45
CA TRP A 719 -19.51 21.64 10.81
C TRP A 719 -20.28 22.92 11.16
N GLY A 720 -20.67 23.74 10.19
CA GLY A 720 -21.43 24.98 10.41
C GLY A 720 -22.82 24.79 11.02
N GLN A 721 -23.27 23.55 11.24
CA GLN A 721 -24.43 23.23 12.06
C GLN A 721 -24.20 23.49 13.55
N TYR A 722 -22.98 23.25 14.01
CA TYR A 722 -22.63 23.21 15.42
C TYR A 722 -21.60 24.29 15.77
N ALA A 723 -20.71 24.62 14.84
CA ALA A 723 -19.73 25.70 15.00
C ALA A 723 -20.26 27.02 14.41
N ALA A 724 -20.50 28.01 15.28
CA ALA A 724 -20.97 29.33 14.83
C ALA A 724 -19.86 30.17 14.17
N ASN A 725 -18.61 30.01 14.63
CA ASN A 725 -17.46 30.79 14.20
C ASN A 725 -16.47 29.90 13.43
N ILE A 726 -16.85 29.54 12.21
CA ILE A 726 -16.07 28.66 11.33
C ILE A 726 -15.33 29.44 10.23
N GLU A 727 -14.06 29.12 10.06
CA GLU A 727 -13.21 29.57 8.97
C GLU A 727 -12.75 28.35 8.18
N VAL A 728 -12.73 28.41 6.85
CA VAL A 728 -12.39 27.28 6.01
C VAL A 728 -11.23 27.66 5.10
N HIS A 729 -10.20 26.83 5.09
CA HIS A 729 -9.05 26.96 4.21
C HIS A 729 -8.93 25.72 3.33
N GLU A 730 -8.84 25.94 2.03
CA GLU A 730 -8.56 24.87 1.07
C GLU A 730 -7.05 24.67 0.95
N VAL A 731 -6.60 23.42 1.04
CA VAL A 731 -5.19 23.03 0.96
C VAL A 731 -5.05 21.99 -0.16
N PRO A 732 -4.01 22.07 -1.01
CA PRO A 732 -3.76 21.04 -2.03
C PRO A 732 -3.68 19.62 -1.44
N GLY A 733 -4.06 18.62 -2.23
CA GLY A 733 -4.02 17.22 -1.84
C GLY A 733 -5.40 16.58 -1.72
N ASP A 734 -5.44 15.46 -0.99
CA ASP A 734 -6.64 14.71 -0.61
C ASP A 734 -6.59 14.39 0.90
N HIS A 735 -7.53 13.58 1.40
CA HIS A 735 -7.67 13.25 2.82
C HIS A 735 -6.36 12.75 3.46
N ASP A 736 -5.62 11.90 2.76
CA ASP A 736 -4.42 11.26 3.30
C ASP A 736 -3.16 12.10 3.05
N THR A 737 -3.11 12.80 1.90
CA THR A 737 -1.93 13.54 1.46
C THR A 737 -1.87 14.97 1.96
N ILE A 738 -2.94 15.54 2.54
CA ILE A 738 -2.97 16.92 3.07
C ILE A 738 -1.93 17.16 4.19
N VAL A 739 -1.57 16.12 4.94
CA VAL A 739 -0.56 16.15 6.03
C VAL A 739 0.82 15.65 5.59
N LEU A 740 1.00 15.34 4.30
CA LEU A 740 2.27 14.85 3.73
C LEU A 740 2.89 15.87 2.77
N GLU A 741 4.20 15.77 2.54
CA GLU A 741 4.90 16.61 1.56
C GLU A 741 4.40 16.30 0.13
N PRO A 742 4.23 17.30 -0.76
CA PRO A 742 4.51 18.73 -0.56
C PRO A 742 3.35 19.52 0.09
N ASN A 743 2.15 18.95 0.14
CA ASN A 743 0.92 19.65 0.55
C ASN A 743 0.97 20.21 1.97
N VAL A 744 1.65 19.47 2.86
CA VAL A 744 1.83 19.85 4.27
C VAL A 744 2.55 21.19 4.44
N ARG A 745 3.35 21.64 3.46
CA ARG A 745 3.95 22.98 3.50
C ARG A 745 2.92 24.08 3.35
N VAL A 746 1.95 23.90 2.47
CA VAL A 746 0.84 24.85 2.28
C VAL A 746 -0.04 24.84 3.53
N LEU A 747 -0.32 23.65 4.07
CA LEU A 747 -1.04 23.49 5.34
C LEU A 747 -0.31 24.23 6.48
N ALA A 748 0.99 23.97 6.66
CA ALA A 748 1.80 24.54 7.72
C ALA A 748 1.97 26.05 7.57
N ALA A 749 2.10 26.58 6.35
CA ALA A 749 2.21 28.02 6.12
C ALA A 749 0.93 28.75 6.55
N ILE A 750 -0.23 28.31 6.06
CA ILE A 750 -1.53 28.93 6.39
C ILE A 750 -1.82 28.77 7.89
N MET A 751 -1.60 27.57 8.44
CA MET A 751 -1.84 27.31 9.85
C MET A 751 -0.87 28.10 10.74
N GLY A 752 0.41 28.16 10.39
CA GLY A 752 1.43 28.91 11.12
C GLY A 752 1.10 30.40 11.22
N GLU A 753 0.68 31.02 10.10
CA GLU A 753 0.22 32.42 10.10
C GLU A 753 -0.93 32.63 11.09
N ILE A 754 -1.97 31.79 11.04
CA ILE A 754 -3.15 31.94 11.90
C ILE A 754 -2.81 31.70 13.38
N LEU A 755 -1.96 30.71 13.68
CA LEU A 755 -1.52 30.44 15.05
C LEU A 755 -0.65 31.58 15.59
N ASN A 756 0.22 32.18 14.76
CA ASN A 756 1.03 33.34 15.13
C ASN A 756 0.17 34.59 15.37
N GLU A 757 -0.89 34.80 14.58
CA GLU A 757 -1.87 35.86 14.81
C GLU A 757 -2.65 35.67 16.13
N ALA A 758 -2.99 34.42 16.45
CA ALA A 758 -3.64 34.08 17.70
C ALA A 758 -2.73 34.40 18.90
N ASP A 759 -1.45 34.02 18.84
CA ASP A 759 -0.45 34.38 19.85
C ASP A 759 -0.33 35.90 20.04
N ALA A 760 -0.25 36.66 18.93
CA ALA A 760 -0.15 38.11 18.97
C ALA A 760 -1.41 38.77 19.59
N SER A 761 -2.58 38.15 19.42
CA SER A 761 -3.85 38.63 19.99
C SER A 761 -3.91 38.40 21.50
N LEU A 762 -3.40 37.26 21.96
CA LEU A 762 -3.26 36.93 23.39
C LEU A 762 -2.35 37.92 24.12
N GLN A 763 -1.22 38.29 23.51
CA GLN A 763 -0.30 39.27 24.08
C GLN A 763 -0.89 40.68 24.20
N LYS A 764 -1.88 41.04 23.35
CA LYS A 764 -2.51 42.37 23.31
C LYS A 764 -3.76 42.50 24.17
N GLY A 765 -4.23 41.42 24.81
CA GLY A 765 -5.41 41.44 25.70
C GLY A 765 -6.71 41.88 25.02
N SER A 766 -6.81 41.76 23.69
CA SER A 766 -8.01 42.13 22.92
C SER A 766 -8.72 40.88 22.41
N PRO A 767 -10.05 40.76 22.58
CA PRO A 767 -10.80 39.67 21.96
C PRO A 767 -10.66 39.77 20.44
N PHE A 768 -10.28 38.65 19.82
CA PHE A 768 -10.08 38.53 18.38
C PHE A 768 -11.34 38.92 17.60
N ARG A 769 -11.20 39.74 16.54
CA ARG A 769 -12.26 40.03 15.57
C ARG A 769 -11.82 39.49 14.20
N PRO A 770 -12.62 38.67 13.51
CA PRO A 770 -12.24 38.14 12.20
C PRO A 770 -12.02 39.27 11.19
N SER A 771 -10.92 39.18 10.44
CA SER A 771 -10.55 40.08 9.36
C SER A 771 -11.40 39.80 8.13
N SER A 772 -12.14 40.81 7.66
CA SER A 772 -13.13 40.70 6.57
C SER A 772 -12.51 40.73 5.16
N HIS A 773 -11.39 40.04 4.94
CA HIS A 773 -10.67 40.05 3.66
C HIS A 773 -10.45 38.65 3.11
N HIS A 774 -11.52 38.01 2.59
CA HIS A 774 -11.49 37.11 1.42
C HIS A 774 -12.89 36.56 1.07
N GLN A 775 -13.90 37.44 0.96
CA GLN A 775 -15.15 37.13 0.27
C GLN A 775 -15.27 38.01 -0.99
N ALA A 776 -14.50 37.70 -2.03
CA ALA A 776 -14.72 38.26 -3.36
C ALA A 776 -14.01 37.46 -4.45
N ALA A 777 -14.52 36.26 -4.75
CA ALA A 777 -14.53 35.66 -6.08
C ALA A 777 -15.45 34.42 -6.00
N GLN A 778 -16.73 34.63 -6.39
CA GLN A 778 -17.74 33.57 -6.52
C GLN A 778 -17.58 32.80 -7.81
#